data_AF-A0A1C6NXX5-F1
#
_entry.id   AF-A0A1C6NXX5-F1
#
_cell.length_a   1.000
_cell.length_b   1.000
_cell.length_c   1.000
_cell.angle_alpha   90.00
_cell.angle_beta   90.00
_cell.angle_gamma   90.00
#
_symmetry.space_group_name_H-M   'P 1'
#
loop_
_entity.id
_entity.type
_entity.pdbx_description
1 polymer ?
#
loop_
_entity_poly.entity_id
_entity_poly.type
_entity_poly.pdbx_seq_one_letter_code
_entity_poly.pdbx_strand_id
1 'polypeptide(L)'
;MAVIRRTAPLPPGFPVTSRKAKSAMSVPQHPSTARRHLLRASGVAGLALAGTAAATAPAQARSAKDATLRVSTVAELRGLGGRSVREGTVVVVAGYRRAGDGGSFTARWDARSTAAHNGGTVIAPDTGKPGPGRWHQLHHGVLDFRTFGHFDADTPADDALDAMMNDPTVHRVEAHTDLLLRRRHTFTRSRIELDFHGNTLHTHGTGKNTHDNPFGATLAFRGTVTDDTRTHRLTEAMPDLSDLFEVGDSAGFEVGQWWAVEVNALTGRWEREVQRLVQVTEIVDGSRVRVNYRVGWDLAAGRTLTWTRVEPVERAHVRDLRFEGAGDDQYTGTHPVSYEYAVRCDVSGIEATGTFWPVVMRRWCTYFRTDRCTLTNPKSVTYGGAGYLTQQIYCLYGHVEDCYVSNARHLNDFTASAYCYVTNCHSDGDDQGPFVTHGQYEHDLVYTGNSGLMTFANSGAAWGGAAKRITVRRHSCSWFVARVKVTDLTLEDVTVIGKKSLAGSGMLWVNADGVQMRGCTATGPLIVSQASKRSARPNVVADSSFAFAAGAEITKADVSAPLTLERVTLTGIGGAAFKGTGPLTLDHCELTGAPDAAPATYAHAEVRIEGGRLTDTGVRLTGAEDQTLRVDGTRLTGTNKDAALLSRSGGGRTVDWRLGGLDSSAPDGTAHVLVTEGANRYRAHGCSFTGGRLELRPAAFGDGGHLLHTGCVEDGTERTALPDEGPRVSHGTGNLRL
;
A
#
# COMPACT_ATOMS: atom_id res chain seq x y z
N MET A 1 21.93 6.97 -7.57
CA MET A 1 21.83 7.18 -9.04
C MET A 1 20.40 6.94 -9.47
N ALA A 2 19.54 7.89 -9.14
CA ALA A 2 18.15 7.92 -9.54
C ALA A 2 17.92 9.27 -10.25
N VAL A 3 17.17 9.21 -11.35
CA VAL A 3 16.66 10.37 -12.07
C VAL A 3 15.18 10.09 -12.12
N ILE A 4 14.47 10.43 -11.05
CA ILE A 4 13.01 10.38 -11.02
C ILE A 4 12.50 11.59 -11.81
N ARG A 5 12.45 11.46 -13.14
CA ARG A 5 11.87 12.50 -14.02
C ARG A 5 10.36 12.29 -14.13
N ARG A 6 9.64 13.32 -13.66
CA ARG A 6 8.32 13.83 -14.07
C ARG A 6 7.31 12.76 -14.52
N THR A 7 6.36 12.48 -13.64
CA THR A 7 5.00 12.03 -14.00
C THR A 7 4.45 12.93 -15.12
N ALA A 8 3.95 12.32 -16.19
CA ALA A 8 3.26 13.04 -17.25
C ALA A 8 2.00 13.73 -16.67
N PRO A 9 1.70 14.98 -17.08
CA PRO A 9 0.51 15.67 -16.62
C PRO A 9 -0.74 15.09 -17.29
N LEU A 10 -1.85 15.09 -16.55
CA LEU A 10 -3.21 14.93 -17.06
C LEU A 10 -3.47 15.97 -18.19
N PRO A 11 -4.33 15.66 -19.19
CA PRO A 11 -4.55 16.55 -20.35
C PRO A 11 -5.23 17.89 -19.97
N PRO A 12 -5.03 18.98 -20.75
CA PRO A 12 -5.24 20.36 -20.30
C PRO A 12 -6.64 20.93 -20.57
N GLY A 13 -7.10 21.89 -19.75
CA GLY A 13 -8.28 22.71 -20.04
C GLY A 13 -8.61 23.86 -19.05
N PHE A 14 -8.12 25.06 -19.37
CA PHE A 14 -8.65 26.43 -19.12
C PHE A 14 -8.81 27.02 -17.69
N PRO A 15 -8.70 28.38 -17.56
CA PRO A 15 -8.17 29.03 -16.35
C PRO A 15 -9.25 29.35 -15.31
N VAL A 16 -8.98 29.04 -14.05
CA VAL A 16 -9.80 29.50 -12.92
C VAL A 16 -9.11 30.69 -12.26
N THR A 17 -9.79 31.83 -12.32
CA THR A 17 -9.42 33.08 -11.65
C THR A 17 -9.62 32.96 -10.14
N SER A 18 -8.60 33.34 -9.36
CA SER A 18 -8.64 33.35 -7.91
C SER A 18 -9.52 34.50 -7.39
N ARG A 19 -10.57 34.20 -6.63
CA ARG A 19 -11.18 35.17 -5.70
C ARG A 19 -10.94 34.73 -4.26
N LYS A 20 -10.15 35.54 -3.55
CA LYS A 20 -9.96 35.49 -2.10
C LYS A 20 -11.29 35.79 -1.40
N ALA A 21 -11.73 34.90 -0.52
CA ALA A 21 -12.72 35.22 0.50
C ALA A 21 -12.07 35.06 1.88
N LYS A 22 -11.93 36.17 2.59
CA LYS A 22 -11.66 36.24 4.03
C LYS A 22 -12.92 35.80 4.76
N SER A 23 -12.79 34.94 5.77
CA SER A 23 -13.76 34.91 6.86
C SER A 23 -13.04 34.54 8.17
N ALA A 24 -13.23 35.41 9.15
CA ALA A 24 -12.74 35.30 10.51
C ALA A 24 -13.92 34.92 11.41
N MET A 25 -13.75 33.93 12.28
CA MET A 25 -14.59 33.66 13.46
C MET A 25 -13.70 32.95 14.48
N SER A 26 -13.11 33.66 15.45
CA SER A 26 -13.63 33.94 16.80
C SER A 26 -13.87 32.68 17.66
N VAL A 27 -12.89 32.40 18.51
CA VAL A 27 -12.90 31.45 19.61
C VAL A 27 -13.65 32.04 20.80
N PRO A 28 -14.46 31.26 21.55
CA PRO A 28 -14.81 31.60 22.93
C PRO A 28 -13.93 30.82 23.92
N GLN A 29 -13.31 31.56 24.84
CA GLN A 29 -12.66 31.05 26.06
C GLN A 29 -13.61 31.10 27.27
N HIS A 30 -13.23 30.30 28.28
CA HIS A 30 -13.48 30.38 29.74
C HIS A 30 -14.61 29.54 30.36
N PRO A 31 -14.55 29.19 31.68
CA PRO A 31 -13.51 29.49 32.69
C PRO A 31 -13.02 28.28 33.54
N SER A 32 -11.90 28.52 34.23
CA SER A 32 -11.35 27.76 35.36
C SER A 32 -12.16 27.94 36.65
N THR A 33 -12.21 26.93 37.52
CA THR A 33 -12.22 27.13 38.98
C THR A 33 -11.44 26.04 39.72
N ALA A 34 -10.65 26.49 40.69
CA ALA A 34 -9.89 25.68 41.63
C ALA A 34 -10.67 25.49 42.94
N ARG A 35 -10.42 24.41 43.69
CA ARG A 35 -10.50 24.40 45.17
C ARG A 35 -9.67 23.28 45.80
N ARG A 36 -9.00 23.68 46.87
CA ARG A 36 -8.09 22.96 47.78
C ARG A 36 -8.80 21.87 48.57
N HIS A 37 -8.08 20.80 48.93
CA HIS A 37 -8.15 20.25 50.31
C HIS A 37 -6.80 19.65 50.71
N LEU A 38 -6.19 20.28 51.71
CA LEU A 38 -5.15 19.74 52.59
C LEU A 38 -5.78 18.72 53.53
N LEU A 39 -5.10 17.61 53.80
CA LEU A 39 -5.20 16.89 55.07
C LEU A 39 -3.84 16.27 55.42
N ARG A 40 -3.24 16.85 56.46
CA ARG A 40 -2.15 16.28 57.26
C ARG A 40 -2.72 15.19 58.15
N ALA A 41 -1.97 14.11 58.32
CA ALA A 41 -2.08 13.25 59.49
C ALA A 41 -0.68 13.00 60.05
N SER A 42 -0.56 13.22 61.35
CA SER A 42 0.65 13.25 62.17
C SER A 42 0.65 12.04 63.11
N GLY A 43 1.83 11.64 63.58
CA GLY A 43 2.01 10.83 64.80
C GLY A 43 3.29 9.99 64.71
N VAL A 44 4.14 9.81 65.73
CA VAL A 44 4.24 10.17 67.17
C VAL A 44 5.74 9.93 67.49
N ALA A 45 6.57 10.92 67.86
CA ALA A 45 7.02 11.34 69.20
C ALA A 45 7.75 10.31 70.11
N GLY A 46 8.90 10.73 70.64
CA GLY A 46 9.60 10.22 71.85
C GLY A 46 10.96 9.57 71.57
N LEU A 47 12.09 9.88 72.24
CA LEU A 47 12.37 10.65 73.45
C LEU A 47 13.88 11.01 73.45
N ALA A 48 14.24 12.14 74.07
CA ALA A 48 15.61 12.61 74.24
C ALA A 48 16.32 11.94 75.44
N LEU A 49 17.66 11.86 75.41
CA LEU A 49 18.53 11.94 76.59
C LEU A 49 19.96 12.31 76.17
N ALA A 50 20.43 13.45 76.69
CA ALA A 50 21.82 13.89 76.62
C ALA A 50 22.59 13.32 77.82
N GLY A 51 23.84 12.90 77.60
CA GLY A 51 24.76 12.50 78.65
C GLY A 51 26.20 12.54 78.13
N THR A 52 26.97 13.53 78.59
CA THR A 52 28.41 13.63 78.38
C THR A 52 29.18 12.85 79.44
N ALA A 53 30.02 11.90 79.04
CA ALA A 53 31.15 11.42 79.85
C ALA A 53 32.25 10.87 78.94
N ALA A 54 33.49 11.26 79.23
CA ALA A 54 34.67 10.98 78.45
C ALA A 54 35.29 9.60 78.74
N ALA A 55 36.04 9.13 77.74
CA ALA A 55 37.18 8.21 77.80
C ALA A 55 36.92 6.76 78.25
N THR A 56 37.02 5.82 77.31
CA THR A 56 38.21 4.97 77.10
C THR A 56 37.85 3.89 76.06
N ALA A 57 38.64 3.83 74.99
CA ALA A 57 38.53 2.75 74.01
C ALA A 57 39.12 1.47 74.60
N PRO A 58 38.55 0.31 74.25
CA PRO A 58 39.38 -0.76 73.74
C PRO A 58 38.99 -1.09 72.31
N ALA A 59 40.00 -1.41 71.52
CA ALA A 59 39.92 -1.73 70.11
C ALA A 59 38.87 -2.82 69.83
N GLN A 60 37.75 -2.42 69.21
CA GLN A 60 36.94 -3.33 68.40
C GLN A 60 37.35 -3.17 66.95
N ALA A 61 37.76 -4.30 66.37
CA ALA A 61 38.16 -4.45 65.00
C ALA A 61 37.17 -3.75 64.05
N ARG A 62 37.67 -2.69 63.37
CA ARG A 62 37.00 -2.14 62.19
C ARG A 62 37.02 -3.22 61.12
N SER A 63 35.88 -3.87 60.92
CA SER A 63 35.53 -4.43 59.61
C SER A 63 35.76 -3.34 58.57
N ALA A 64 36.51 -3.67 57.52
CA ALA A 64 36.87 -2.75 56.46
C ALA A 64 35.61 -2.11 55.85
N LYS A 65 35.67 -0.78 55.70
CA LYS A 65 34.65 0.05 55.08
C LYS A 65 34.41 -0.34 53.61
N ASP A 66 33.46 -1.23 53.35
CA ASP A 66 32.79 -1.30 52.04
C ASP A 66 31.65 -0.28 51.99
N ALA A 67 31.99 1.00 52.17
CA ALA A 67 31.05 2.08 51.90
C ALA A 67 31.05 2.31 50.39
N THR A 68 29.98 1.94 49.69
CA THR A 68 29.75 2.35 48.30
C THR A 68 29.93 3.86 48.22
N LEU A 69 30.96 4.31 47.52
CA LEU A 69 31.27 5.73 47.43
C LEU A 69 30.18 6.39 46.59
N ARG A 70 29.67 7.54 47.04
CA ARG A 70 28.55 8.22 46.38
C ARG A 70 28.94 9.66 46.10
N VAL A 71 28.66 10.10 44.88
CA VAL A 71 28.84 11.48 44.43
C VAL A 71 27.52 12.01 43.87
N SER A 72 27.31 13.32 43.93
CA SER A 72 26.06 13.95 43.52
C SER A 72 25.97 14.11 42.00
N THR A 73 27.11 14.31 41.33
CA THR A 73 27.19 14.70 39.92
C THR A 73 28.36 14.03 39.18
N VAL A 74 28.32 14.07 37.84
CA VAL A 74 29.47 13.64 37.01
C VAL A 74 30.67 14.57 37.20
N ALA A 75 30.47 15.87 37.47
CA ALA A 75 31.56 16.78 37.80
C ALA A 75 32.31 16.35 39.08
N GLU A 76 31.57 15.94 40.12
CA GLU A 76 32.16 15.39 41.34
C GLU A 76 32.86 14.04 41.10
N LEU A 77 32.28 13.15 40.26
CA LEU A 77 32.93 11.90 39.85
C LEU A 77 34.29 12.16 39.18
N ARG A 78 34.33 13.15 38.27
CA ARG A 78 35.56 13.55 37.57
C ARG A 78 36.62 14.12 38.52
N GLY A 79 36.21 14.73 39.64
CA GLY A 79 37.11 15.21 40.69
C GLY A 79 37.83 14.09 41.47
N LEU A 80 37.37 12.83 41.37
CA LEU A 80 38.05 11.68 41.99
C LEU A 80 39.26 11.26 41.12
N GLY A 81 40.46 11.75 41.46
CA GLY A 81 41.68 11.64 40.66
C GLY A 81 42.43 10.29 40.66
N GLY A 82 43.01 9.94 39.50
CA GLY A 82 43.57 8.62 39.12
C GLY A 82 44.93 8.19 39.71
N ARG A 83 45.24 8.50 40.97
CA ARG A 83 46.32 7.83 41.72
C ARG A 83 45.90 7.32 43.11
N SER A 84 44.76 7.78 43.63
CA SER A 84 44.23 7.44 44.95
C SER A 84 42.97 6.57 44.91
N VAL A 85 42.40 6.34 43.71
CA VAL A 85 41.27 5.43 43.52
C VAL A 85 41.80 4.02 43.26
N ARG A 86 41.39 3.06 44.11
CA ARG A 86 41.76 1.64 43.96
C ARG A 86 41.07 1.04 42.72
N GLU A 87 41.77 0.19 41.98
CA GLU A 87 41.18 -0.61 40.90
C GLU A 87 39.88 -1.29 41.36
N GLY A 88 38.83 -1.22 40.53
CA GLY A 88 37.54 -1.83 40.83
C GLY A 88 36.67 -1.06 41.82
N THR A 89 37.08 0.12 42.29
CA THR A 89 36.21 0.98 43.11
C THR A 89 34.91 1.27 42.37
N VAL A 90 33.77 1.12 43.07
CA VAL A 90 32.44 1.38 42.53
C VAL A 90 31.86 2.63 43.16
N VAL A 91 31.33 3.52 42.32
CA VAL A 91 30.71 4.79 42.73
C VAL A 91 29.29 4.88 42.21
N VAL A 92 28.36 5.30 43.07
CA VAL A 92 27.01 5.69 42.67
C VAL A 92 26.99 7.19 42.41
N VAL A 93 26.62 7.58 41.20
CA VAL A 93 26.41 8.97 40.77
C VAL A 93 24.92 9.28 40.87
N ALA A 94 24.54 10.23 41.71
CA ALA A 94 23.12 10.52 41.99
C ALA A 94 22.38 11.25 40.86
N GLY A 95 23.09 11.82 39.89
CA GLY A 95 22.56 12.49 38.69
C GLY A 95 23.71 13.07 37.84
N TYR A 96 23.43 13.58 36.64
CA TYR A 96 24.49 14.05 35.75
C TYR A 96 24.98 15.45 36.14
N ARG A 97 24.07 16.43 36.13
CA ARG A 97 24.31 17.84 36.49
C ARG A 97 23.90 18.13 37.94
N ARG A 98 22.87 17.46 38.46
CA ARG A 98 22.39 17.56 39.85
C ARG A 98 21.82 16.23 40.33
N ALA A 99 21.90 15.96 41.62
CA ALA A 99 21.30 14.76 42.19
C ALA A 99 19.80 14.68 41.85
N GLY A 100 19.36 13.54 41.31
CA GLY A 100 17.95 13.29 40.96
C GLY A 100 17.48 13.89 39.63
N ASP A 101 18.37 14.35 38.74
CA ASP A 101 17.97 14.82 37.40
C ASP A 101 17.59 13.71 36.41
N GLY A 102 17.70 12.44 36.81
CA GLY A 102 17.44 11.28 35.96
C GLY A 102 18.69 10.75 35.24
N GLY A 103 19.82 11.47 35.27
CA GLY A 103 21.11 11.02 34.74
C GLY A 103 21.94 10.21 35.74
N SER A 104 21.31 9.51 36.68
CA SER A 104 22.01 8.72 37.70
C SER A 104 22.55 7.41 37.13
N PHE A 105 23.74 6.99 37.55
CA PHE A 105 24.32 5.70 37.16
C PHE A 105 25.34 5.21 38.18
N THR A 106 25.78 3.96 38.02
CA THR A 106 26.90 3.41 38.78
C THR A 106 28.12 3.32 37.88
N ALA A 107 29.31 3.65 38.38
CA ALA A 107 30.56 3.56 37.63
C ALA A 107 31.61 2.75 38.37
N ARG A 108 32.45 2.01 37.63
CA ARG A 108 33.60 1.28 38.16
C ARG A 108 34.89 1.91 37.65
N TRP A 109 35.85 2.08 38.55
CA TRP A 109 37.20 2.52 38.21
C TRP A 109 38.01 1.40 37.56
N ASP A 110 38.60 1.71 36.40
CA ASP A 110 39.63 0.92 35.73
C ASP A 110 40.89 1.78 35.58
N ALA A 111 41.91 1.49 36.40
CA ALA A 111 43.17 2.20 36.49
C ALA A 111 44.06 2.04 35.23
N ARG A 112 43.78 1.05 34.37
CA ARG A 112 44.56 0.77 33.16
C ARG A 112 43.88 1.29 31.90
N SER A 113 42.57 1.55 31.95
CA SER A 113 41.81 2.02 30.79
C SER A 113 42.37 3.33 30.24
N THR A 114 42.60 3.34 28.93
CA THR A 114 42.98 4.53 28.14
C THR A 114 41.85 4.98 27.21
N ALA A 115 40.66 4.37 27.33
CA ALA A 115 39.50 4.68 26.48
C ALA A 115 39.22 6.19 26.47
N ALA A 116 38.78 6.74 25.34
CA ALA A 116 38.49 8.16 25.26
C ALA A 116 37.32 8.53 26.18
N HIS A 117 37.38 9.70 26.81
CA HIS A 117 36.22 10.25 27.50
C HIS A 117 35.11 10.54 26.48
N ASN A 118 33.91 10.03 26.73
CA ASN A 118 32.76 10.20 25.83
C ASN A 118 31.54 10.84 26.52
N GLY A 119 31.71 11.35 27.75
CA GLY A 119 30.65 12.04 28.48
C GLY A 119 29.64 11.14 29.17
N GLY A 120 29.62 9.81 28.96
CA GLY A 120 28.65 8.91 29.62
C GLY A 120 29.29 7.61 30.04
N THR A 121 29.32 6.62 29.13
CA THR A 121 29.85 5.28 29.45
C THR A 121 31.31 5.27 29.87
N VAL A 122 32.12 6.25 29.42
CA VAL A 122 33.52 6.42 29.79
C VAL A 122 33.79 7.84 30.28
N ILE A 123 34.05 7.98 31.58
CA ILE A 123 34.38 9.25 32.23
C ILE A 123 35.86 9.28 32.62
N ALA A 124 36.61 10.24 32.07
CA ALA A 124 37.99 10.48 32.48
C ALA A 124 38.03 11.44 33.69
N PRO A 125 38.97 11.24 34.63
CA PRO A 125 39.13 12.15 35.76
C PRO A 125 39.68 13.49 35.28
N ASP A 126 39.31 14.57 35.96
CA ASP A 126 39.75 15.93 35.65
C ASP A 126 41.08 16.24 36.35
N THR A 127 42.16 15.61 35.89
CA THR A 127 43.50 15.74 36.48
C THR A 127 44.42 16.70 35.72
N GLY A 128 43.93 17.33 34.65
CA GLY A 128 44.71 18.22 33.77
C GLY A 128 45.88 17.55 33.04
N LYS A 129 46.06 16.22 33.17
CA LYS A 129 47.15 15.46 32.54
C LYS A 129 46.58 14.23 31.81
N PRO A 130 46.95 14.00 30.54
CA PRO A 130 46.59 12.76 29.86
C PRO A 130 47.27 11.57 30.55
N GLY A 131 46.49 10.56 30.93
CA GLY A 131 46.96 9.36 31.61
C GLY A 131 45.90 8.25 31.65
N PRO A 132 46.28 7.01 31.99
CA PRO A 132 45.34 5.91 32.18
C PRO A 132 44.46 6.13 33.41
N GLY A 133 43.33 5.42 33.46
CA GLY A 133 42.34 5.55 34.52
C GLY A 133 41.02 6.09 34.00
N ARG A 134 39.99 5.25 33.93
CA ARG A 134 38.62 5.64 33.54
C ARG A 134 37.59 5.11 34.50
N TRP A 135 36.56 5.91 34.72
CA TRP A 135 35.28 5.44 35.25
C TRP A 135 34.47 4.89 34.08
N HIS A 136 34.13 3.60 34.15
CA HIS A 136 33.23 2.95 33.20
C HIS A 136 31.86 2.80 33.82
N GLN A 137 30.82 3.28 33.15
CA GLN A 137 29.45 3.06 33.58
C GLN A 137 29.16 1.56 33.61
N LEU A 138 28.54 1.10 34.70
CA LEU A 138 27.99 -0.24 34.79
C LEU A 138 26.54 -0.18 34.28
N HIS A 139 26.25 -0.98 33.27
CA HIS A 139 24.91 -1.09 32.68
C HIS A 139 24.63 -2.54 32.29
N HIS A 140 23.34 -2.85 32.15
CA HIS A 140 22.87 -4.17 31.71
C HIS A 140 22.52 -4.20 30.22
N GLY A 141 23.09 -3.26 29.44
CA GLY A 141 22.82 -3.11 28.01
C GLY A 141 21.68 -2.15 27.65
N VAL A 142 21.14 -1.40 28.63
CA VAL A 142 20.20 -0.28 28.41
C VAL A 142 20.88 1.02 28.84
N LEU A 143 20.86 2.04 27.98
CA LEU A 143 21.44 3.35 28.26
C LEU A 143 20.46 4.48 27.94
N ASP A 144 20.59 5.59 28.68
CA ASP A 144 19.74 6.77 28.60
C ASP A 144 20.58 8.00 28.23
N PHE A 145 20.11 8.82 27.29
CA PHE A 145 20.77 10.09 26.91
C PHE A 145 21.04 11.04 28.08
N ARG A 146 20.23 11.01 29.16
CA ARG A 146 20.46 11.77 30.39
C ARG A 146 21.73 11.38 31.12
N THR A 147 22.19 10.13 30.97
CA THR A 147 23.48 9.66 31.54
C THR A 147 24.69 10.23 30.79
N PHE A 148 24.47 10.87 29.64
CA PHE A 148 25.43 11.68 28.88
C PHE A 148 25.20 13.19 29.06
N GLY A 149 24.22 13.58 29.88
CA GLY A 149 23.94 14.97 30.20
C GLY A 149 23.00 15.70 29.23
N HIS A 150 22.28 14.96 28.38
CA HIS A 150 21.21 15.52 27.54
C HIS A 150 19.88 15.50 28.28
N PHE A 151 19.36 16.68 28.60
CA PHE A 151 18.08 16.87 29.30
C PHE A 151 17.08 17.70 28.49
N ASP A 152 17.50 18.13 27.31
CA ASP A 152 16.85 19.05 26.39
C ASP A 152 17.56 18.94 25.02
N ALA A 153 17.02 19.64 24.03
CA ALA A 153 17.56 19.69 22.67
C ALA A 153 18.54 20.87 22.45
N ASP A 154 19.06 21.52 23.50
CA ASP A 154 19.93 22.70 23.35
C ASP A 154 21.32 22.34 22.80
N THR A 155 21.77 21.11 23.05
CA THR A 155 23.07 20.60 22.60
C THR A 155 22.91 19.34 21.76
N PRO A 156 23.64 19.20 20.64
CA PRO A 156 23.56 18.00 19.81
C PRO A 156 23.95 16.73 20.57
N ALA A 157 23.12 15.70 20.48
CA ALA A 157 23.30 14.40 21.13
C ALA A 157 24.01 13.37 20.25
N ASP A 158 24.58 13.79 19.12
CA ASP A 158 25.19 12.89 18.14
C ASP A 158 26.34 12.05 18.73
N ASP A 159 27.21 12.64 19.55
CA ASP A 159 28.35 11.93 20.15
C ASP A 159 27.90 10.94 21.23
N ALA A 160 26.83 11.26 21.95
CA ALA A 160 26.21 10.33 22.91
C ALA A 160 25.58 9.13 22.19
N LEU A 161 24.86 9.39 21.09
CA LEU A 161 24.30 8.32 20.26
C LEU A 161 25.41 7.41 19.70
N ASP A 162 26.48 7.97 19.14
CA ASP A 162 27.61 7.19 18.63
C ASP A 162 28.28 6.37 19.72
N ALA A 163 28.46 6.93 20.92
CA ALA A 163 29.03 6.20 22.05
C ALA A 163 28.17 4.99 22.45
N MET A 164 26.85 5.16 22.51
CA MET A 164 25.92 4.06 22.87
C MET A 164 25.80 3.01 21.76
N MET A 165 25.78 3.43 20.49
CA MET A 165 25.65 2.53 19.34
C MET A 165 26.91 1.72 19.07
N ASN A 166 28.09 2.25 19.42
CA ASN A 166 29.37 1.56 19.28
C ASN A 166 29.66 0.58 20.42
N ASP A 167 28.90 0.62 21.52
CA ASP A 167 29.03 -0.37 22.60
C ASP A 167 28.30 -1.67 22.22
N PRO A 168 29.02 -2.79 22.01
CA PRO A 168 28.42 -4.04 21.55
C PRO A 168 27.52 -4.71 22.61
N THR A 169 27.60 -4.30 23.87
CA THR A 169 26.79 -4.84 24.97
C THR A 169 25.45 -4.13 25.11
N VAL A 170 25.30 -2.96 24.48
CA VAL A 170 24.05 -2.20 24.44
C VAL A 170 23.08 -2.85 23.45
N HIS A 171 21.89 -3.17 23.94
CA HIS A 171 20.76 -3.69 23.17
C HIS A 171 19.57 -2.72 23.16
N ARG A 172 19.57 -1.67 23.98
CA ARG A 172 18.56 -0.60 23.94
C ARG A 172 19.14 0.76 24.34
N VAL A 173 18.72 1.79 23.62
CA VAL A 173 18.98 3.21 23.92
C VAL A 173 17.64 3.91 24.13
N GLU A 174 17.55 4.69 25.19
CA GLU A 174 16.33 5.39 25.59
C GLU A 174 16.53 6.92 25.58
N ALA A 175 15.58 7.65 24.99
CA ALA A 175 15.47 9.10 25.13
C ALA A 175 14.26 9.44 26.00
N HIS A 176 14.51 10.04 27.16
CA HIS A 176 13.46 10.53 28.07
C HIS A 176 13.29 12.05 28.03
N THR A 177 13.94 12.71 27.07
CA THR A 177 13.88 14.14 26.81
C THR A 177 13.96 14.40 25.31
N ASP A 178 13.56 15.60 24.88
CA ASP A 178 13.78 16.03 23.50
C ASP A 178 15.28 16.04 23.17
N LEU A 179 15.61 15.74 21.91
CA LEU A 179 16.98 15.61 21.43
C LEU A 179 17.19 16.45 20.16
N LEU A 180 18.45 16.85 19.96
CA LEU A 180 18.94 17.41 18.71
C LEU A 180 19.98 16.47 18.10
N LEU A 181 19.79 16.05 16.85
CA LEU A 181 20.82 15.38 16.06
C LEU A 181 21.15 16.21 14.83
N ARG A 182 22.42 16.45 14.57
CA ARG A 182 22.92 17.21 13.40
C ARG A 182 23.66 16.33 12.39
N ARG A 183 23.90 15.06 12.70
CA ARG A 183 24.47 14.07 11.78
C ARG A 183 23.38 13.17 11.20
N ARG A 184 23.65 12.70 9.97
CA ARG A 184 22.93 11.59 9.34
C ARG A 184 23.70 10.32 9.67
N HIS A 185 23.22 9.57 10.67
CA HIS A 185 23.92 8.42 11.21
C HIS A 185 23.72 7.20 10.32
N THR A 186 24.77 6.40 10.12
CA THR A 186 24.69 5.12 9.37
C THR A 186 25.24 4.00 10.23
N PHE A 187 24.41 3.02 10.55
CA PHE A 187 24.72 1.91 11.42
C PHE A 187 24.67 0.58 10.67
N THR A 188 25.64 -0.28 10.93
CA THR A 188 25.61 -1.73 10.60
C THR A 188 25.16 -2.57 11.81
N ARG A 189 24.65 -1.92 12.85
CA ARG A 189 24.32 -2.53 14.14
C ARG A 189 23.01 -3.32 14.07
N SER A 190 23.09 -4.58 14.51
CA SER A 190 21.94 -5.49 14.68
C SER A 190 21.55 -5.61 16.16
N ARG A 191 20.32 -6.07 16.42
CA ARG A 191 19.77 -6.37 17.76
C ARG A 191 19.84 -5.17 18.70
N ILE A 192 19.26 -4.06 18.24
CA ILE A 192 19.29 -2.78 18.93
C ILE A 192 17.92 -2.11 18.85
N GLU A 193 17.44 -1.60 19.98
CA GLU A 193 16.23 -0.80 20.07
C GLU A 193 16.59 0.67 20.38
N LEU A 194 16.02 1.60 19.62
CA LEU A 194 16.02 3.04 19.90
C LEU A 194 14.60 3.44 20.30
N ASP A 195 14.39 3.68 21.58
CA ASP A 195 13.09 4.07 22.15
C ASP A 195 13.11 5.53 22.56
N PHE A 196 12.29 6.35 21.92
CA PHE A 196 12.23 7.78 22.17
C PHE A 196 11.16 8.16 23.20
N HIS A 197 10.36 7.21 23.71
CA HIS A 197 9.35 7.42 24.74
C HIS A 197 8.39 8.62 24.47
N GLY A 198 8.12 8.92 23.21
CA GLY A 198 7.27 10.02 22.75
C GLY A 198 7.96 11.39 22.70
N ASN A 199 9.27 11.46 22.90
CA ASN A 199 10.05 12.71 22.85
C ASN A 199 10.38 13.13 21.41
N THR A 200 10.66 14.42 21.25
CA THR A 200 10.90 15.06 19.96
C THR A 200 12.36 14.97 19.56
N LEU A 201 12.60 14.55 18.32
CA LEU A 201 13.90 14.65 17.68
C LEU A 201 13.91 15.83 16.70
N HIS A 202 14.68 16.86 17.05
CA HIS A 202 14.96 17.99 16.18
C HIS A 202 16.20 17.72 15.32
N THR A 203 16.19 18.25 14.10
CA THR A 203 17.26 18.03 13.11
C THR A 203 17.75 19.31 12.45
N HIS A 204 17.49 20.47 13.07
CA HIS A 204 17.93 21.76 12.55
C HIS A 204 19.47 21.86 12.56
N GLY A 205 20.04 22.40 11.48
CA GLY A 205 21.50 22.47 11.30
C GLY A 205 22.14 21.16 10.82
N THR A 206 21.36 20.16 10.42
CA THR A 206 21.87 18.94 9.77
C THR A 206 22.55 19.26 8.43
N GLY A 207 23.67 18.59 8.15
CA GLY A 207 24.38 18.72 6.88
C GLY A 207 23.56 18.30 5.65
N LYS A 208 23.95 18.81 4.48
CA LYS A 208 23.29 18.47 3.20
C LYS A 208 23.39 16.97 2.90
N ASN A 209 22.29 16.42 2.43
CA ASN A 209 22.21 15.12 1.78
C ASN A 209 22.76 15.20 0.33
N THR A 210 22.92 14.06 -0.30
CA THR A 210 23.29 13.94 -1.72
C THR A 210 22.05 13.92 -2.62
N HIS A 211 22.27 14.14 -3.93
CA HIS A 211 21.21 14.16 -4.93
C HIS A 211 20.45 12.84 -4.97
N ASP A 212 19.11 12.92 -4.94
CA ASP A 212 18.18 11.78 -5.04
C ASP A 212 18.56 10.61 -4.11
N ASN A 213 18.75 10.93 -2.82
CA ASN A 213 19.17 9.98 -1.80
C ASN A 213 18.15 9.88 -0.64
N PRO A 214 17.04 9.17 -0.82
CA PRO A 214 16.07 8.92 0.26
C PRO A 214 16.60 8.03 1.39
N PHE A 215 17.85 7.53 1.31
CA PHE A 215 18.50 6.74 2.38
C PHE A 215 19.37 7.60 3.31
N GLY A 216 19.54 8.88 3.01
CA GLY A 216 20.21 9.83 3.90
C GLY A 216 19.34 10.19 5.10
N ALA A 217 18.82 9.21 5.83
CA ALA A 217 18.01 9.42 7.04
C ALA A 217 18.84 9.99 8.20
N THR A 218 18.18 10.47 9.24
CA THR A 218 18.85 10.76 10.52
C THR A 218 19.38 9.46 11.14
N LEU A 219 18.62 8.36 11.05
CA LEU A 219 18.96 7.03 11.52
C LEU A 219 18.91 6.05 10.35
N ALA A 220 20.03 5.82 9.66
CA ALA A 220 20.13 4.84 8.59
C ALA A 220 20.74 3.54 9.12
N PHE A 221 20.07 2.41 8.86
CA PHE A 221 20.58 1.08 9.17
C PHE A 221 20.84 0.33 7.87
N ARG A 222 22.08 -0.09 7.66
CA ARG A 222 22.50 -0.70 6.39
C ARG A 222 23.30 -1.98 6.61
N GLY A 223 22.83 -3.09 6.03
CA GLY A 223 23.59 -4.33 5.95
C GLY A 223 24.83 -4.20 5.04
N THR A 224 25.81 -5.07 5.25
CA THR A 224 27.04 -5.11 4.46
C THR A 224 26.79 -5.88 3.18
N VAL A 225 26.97 -5.23 2.03
CA VAL A 225 27.02 -5.91 0.72
C VAL A 225 28.46 -6.33 0.49
N THR A 226 28.68 -7.62 0.21
CA THR A 226 30.02 -8.17 0.00
C THR A 226 30.39 -8.20 -1.49
N ASP A 227 31.67 -8.45 -1.80
CA ASP A 227 32.14 -8.60 -3.17
C ASP A 227 31.83 -9.99 -3.77
N ASP A 228 31.29 -10.94 -2.97
CA ASP A 228 30.89 -12.26 -3.47
C ASP A 228 29.61 -12.13 -4.31
N THR A 229 29.82 -12.12 -5.62
CA THR A 229 28.77 -12.03 -6.63
C THR A 229 28.87 -13.22 -7.57
N ARG A 230 27.72 -13.85 -7.83
CA ARG A 230 27.59 -14.98 -8.75
C ARG A 230 26.51 -14.70 -9.76
N THR A 231 26.70 -15.24 -10.95
CA THR A 231 25.74 -15.07 -12.04
C THR A 231 25.48 -16.41 -12.68
N HIS A 232 24.22 -16.74 -12.87
CA HIS A 232 23.81 -17.95 -13.56
C HIS A 232 22.75 -17.63 -14.60
N ARG A 233 22.85 -18.28 -15.76
CA ARG A 233 21.87 -18.20 -16.83
C ARG A 233 21.02 -19.46 -16.78
N LEU A 234 19.72 -19.31 -16.54
CA LEU A 234 18.78 -20.42 -16.45
C LEU A 234 18.87 -21.31 -17.69
N THR A 235 19.03 -22.62 -17.48
CA THR A 235 19.05 -23.60 -18.58
C THR A 235 17.63 -24.00 -18.98
N GLU A 236 16.70 -23.97 -18.03
CA GLU A 236 15.28 -24.25 -18.23
C GLU A 236 14.40 -23.08 -17.76
N ALA A 237 13.12 -23.10 -18.12
CA ALA A 237 12.17 -22.11 -17.61
C ALA A 237 11.89 -22.39 -16.13
N MET A 238 11.85 -21.34 -15.31
CA MET A 238 11.46 -21.41 -13.91
C MET A 238 9.98 -21.03 -13.78
N PRO A 239 9.10 -21.91 -13.29
CA PRO A 239 7.68 -21.60 -13.19
C PRO A 239 7.38 -20.66 -12.01
N ASP A 240 6.29 -19.91 -12.13
CA ASP A 240 5.65 -19.16 -11.04
C ASP A 240 5.47 -20.03 -9.79
N LEU A 241 5.60 -19.41 -8.62
CA LEU A 241 5.58 -20.00 -7.28
C LEU A 241 6.71 -21.00 -6.96
N SER A 242 7.69 -21.19 -7.85
CA SER A 242 8.91 -21.94 -7.51
C SER A 242 9.78 -21.17 -6.51
N ASP A 243 10.29 -21.88 -5.51
CA ASP A 243 11.33 -21.44 -4.56
C ASP A 243 12.67 -22.17 -4.81
N LEU A 244 12.74 -23.00 -5.85
CA LEU A 244 13.92 -23.74 -6.28
C LEU A 244 14.61 -22.98 -7.41
N PHE A 245 15.78 -22.40 -7.11
CA PHE A 245 16.56 -21.60 -8.05
C PHE A 245 17.76 -22.40 -8.58
N GLU A 246 17.92 -22.37 -9.89
CA GLU A 246 19.13 -22.84 -10.56
C GLU A 246 20.25 -21.80 -10.40
N VAL A 247 21.40 -22.23 -9.90
CA VAL A 247 22.57 -21.37 -9.60
C VAL A 247 23.86 -21.84 -10.26
N GLY A 248 23.81 -22.90 -11.07
CA GLY A 248 24.96 -23.45 -11.76
C GLY A 248 25.83 -24.31 -10.85
N ASP A 249 26.65 -23.68 -10.02
CA ASP A 249 27.45 -24.35 -8.97
C ASP A 249 26.97 -23.91 -7.59
N SER A 250 26.34 -24.82 -6.85
CA SER A 250 25.81 -24.56 -5.52
C SER A 250 26.88 -24.55 -4.42
N ALA A 251 28.12 -25.01 -4.69
CA ALA A 251 29.17 -25.16 -3.68
C ALA A 251 29.58 -23.85 -3.01
N GLY A 252 29.33 -22.71 -3.66
CA GLY A 252 29.59 -21.42 -3.04
C GLY A 252 28.48 -20.93 -2.10
N PHE A 253 27.30 -21.54 -2.10
CA PHE A 253 26.17 -21.12 -1.28
C PHE A 253 26.13 -21.95 0.00
N GLU A 254 25.71 -21.33 1.10
CA GLU A 254 25.51 -22.04 2.37
C GLU A 254 24.12 -21.74 2.92
N VAL A 255 23.52 -22.75 3.58
CA VAL A 255 22.24 -22.58 4.28
C VAL A 255 22.38 -21.49 5.34
N GLY A 256 21.41 -20.58 5.36
CA GLY A 256 21.38 -19.44 6.28
C GLY A 256 21.97 -18.15 5.70
N GLN A 257 22.72 -18.20 4.60
CA GLN A 257 23.26 -17.01 3.94
C GLN A 257 22.16 -16.18 3.27
N TRP A 258 22.37 -14.86 3.27
CA TRP A 258 21.49 -13.90 2.60
C TRP A 258 22.10 -13.38 1.31
N TRP A 259 21.26 -13.25 0.29
CA TRP A 259 21.65 -12.86 -1.06
C TRP A 259 20.64 -11.86 -1.62
N ALA A 260 21.14 -10.74 -2.14
CA ALA A 260 20.37 -9.88 -3.02
C ALA A 260 20.36 -10.52 -4.42
N VAL A 261 19.18 -10.84 -4.93
CA VAL A 261 19.00 -11.53 -6.21
C VAL A 261 18.31 -10.61 -7.19
N GLU A 262 18.92 -10.42 -8.36
CA GLU A 262 18.38 -9.64 -9.46
C GLU A 262 18.37 -10.45 -10.75
N VAL A 263 17.26 -10.44 -11.49
CA VAL A 263 17.23 -10.91 -12.87
C VAL A 263 17.63 -9.78 -13.82
N ASN A 264 18.31 -10.08 -14.93
CA ASN A 264 18.62 -9.09 -15.97
C ASN A 264 17.36 -8.38 -16.47
N ALA A 265 17.45 -7.12 -16.91
CA ALA A 265 16.25 -6.40 -17.37
C ALA A 265 15.64 -7.03 -18.64
N LEU A 266 14.32 -6.97 -18.78
CA LEU A 266 13.60 -7.26 -20.02
C LEU A 266 13.79 -6.13 -21.03
N THR A 267 13.49 -4.91 -20.61
CA THR A 267 13.76 -3.69 -21.37
C THR A 267 14.28 -2.58 -20.46
N GLY A 268 15.07 -1.67 -21.03
CA GLY A 268 15.66 -0.56 -20.28
C GLY A 268 16.44 -1.03 -19.05
N ARG A 269 16.30 -0.29 -17.94
CA ARG A 269 17.04 -0.55 -16.69
C ARG A 269 16.20 -1.29 -15.64
N TRP A 270 14.92 -0.95 -15.54
CA TRP A 270 14.09 -1.22 -14.37
C TRP A 270 13.14 -2.40 -14.55
N GLU A 271 12.75 -2.73 -15.78
CA GLU A 271 11.81 -3.81 -16.03
C GLU A 271 12.44 -5.17 -15.69
N ARG A 272 12.24 -5.65 -14.46
CA ARG A 272 12.83 -6.87 -13.90
C ARG A 272 11.78 -7.60 -13.07
N GLU A 273 11.68 -8.90 -13.28
CA GLU A 273 10.71 -9.79 -12.63
C GLU A 273 11.15 -10.16 -11.20
N VAL A 274 12.45 -10.15 -10.92
CA VAL A 274 13.05 -10.51 -9.63
C VAL A 274 14.10 -9.49 -9.21
N GLN A 275 13.86 -8.88 -8.05
CA GLN A 275 14.80 -8.06 -7.28
C GLN A 275 14.45 -8.23 -5.79
N ARG A 276 15.08 -9.17 -5.07
CA ARG A 276 14.69 -9.57 -3.69
C ARG A 276 15.88 -9.95 -2.80
N LEU A 277 15.80 -9.62 -1.51
CA LEU A 277 16.75 -10.12 -0.49
C LEU A 277 16.22 -11.45 0.08
N VAL A 278 16.89 -12.54 -0.26
CA VAL A 278 16.46 -13.91 0.09
C VAL A 278 17.53 -14.63 0.90
N GLN A 279 17.10 -15.61 1.69
CA GLN A 279 17.95 -16.51 2.45
C GLN A 279 17.96 -17.89 1.77
N VAL A 280 19.15 -18.48 1.63
CA VAL A 280 19.28 -19.89 1.22
C VAL A 280 18.79 -20.77 2.37
N THR A 281 17.79 -21.60 2.10
CA THR A 281 17.18 -22.51 3.09
C THR A 281 17.64 -23.94 2.91
N GLU A 282 18.09 -24.31 1.71
CA GLU A 282 18.53 -25.67 1.38
C GLU A 282 19.53 -25.63 0.21
N ILE A 283 20.58 -26.45 0.28
CA ILE A 283 21.38 -26.83 -0.89
C ILE A 283 20.78 -28.13 -1.41
N VAL A 284 20.08 -28.07 -2.54
CA VAL A 284 19.24 -29.18 -3.02
C VAL A 284 20.09 -30.22 -3.74
N ASP A 285 21.04 -29.75 -4.56
CA ASP A 285 22.04 -30.56 -5.26
C ASP A 285 23.19 -29.66 -5.74
N GLY A 286 24.07 -30.15 -6.61
CA GLY A 286 25.23 -29.43 -7.11
C GLY A 286 24.94 -28.18 -7.95
N SER A 287 23.70 -27.96 -8.40
CA SER A 287 23.35 -26.80 -9.25
C SER A 287 22.13 -26.00 -8.81
N ARG A 288 21.44 -26.43 -7.75
CA ARG A 288 20.20 -25.79 -7.27
C ARG A 288 20.22 -25.52 -5.78
N VAL A 289 19.61 -24.40 -5.42
CA VAL A 289 19.36 -24.00 -4.03
C VAL A 289 17.88 -23.69 -3.84
N ARG A 290 17.36 -23.93 -2.64
CA ARG A 290 16.05 -23.43 -2.23
C ARG A 290 16.24 -22.14 -1.43
N VAL A 291 15.33 -21.19 -1.64
CA VAL A 291 15.34 -19.92 -0.88
C VAL A 291 13.99 -19.67 -0.21
N ASN A 292 13.99 -18.77 0.77
CA ASN A 292 12.77 -18.34 1.48
C ASN A 292 11.89 -17.37 0.67
N TYR A 293 11.77 -17.58 -0.64
CA TYR A 293 10.97 -16.75 -1.54
C TYR A 293 10.47 -17.60 -2.71
N ARG A 294 9.17 -17.53 -2.96
CA ARG A 294 8.54 -18.12 -4.14
C ARG A 294 8.41 -17.04 -5.21
N VAL A 295 8.94 -17.30 -6.40
CA VAL A 295 8.91 -16.31 -7.49
C VAL A 295 7.47 -15.99 -7.91
N GLY A 296 7.18 -14.73 -8.23
CA GLY A 296 5.82 -14.31 -8.62
C GLY A 296 5.45 -14.51 -10.10
N TRP A 297 6.45 -14.86 -10.92
CA TRP A 297 6.37 -14.79 -12.37
C TRP A 297 7.18 -15.93 -12.98
N ASP A 298 6.70 -16.50 -14.09
CA ASP A 298 7.49 -17.42 -14.88
C ASP A 298 8.73 -16.70 -15.43
N LEU A 299 9.90 -17.31 -15.28
CA LEU A 299 11.14 -16.86 -15.88
C LEU A 299 11.48 -17.79 -17.04
N ALA A 300 11.63 -17.22 -18.24
CA ALA A 300 12.01 -18.00 -19.40
C ALA A 300 13.41 -18.64 -19.23
N ALA A 301 13.66 -19.74 -19.94
CA ALA A 301 15.02 -20.24 -20.12
C ALA A 301 15.91 -19.12 -20.71
N GLY A 302 17.15 -19.04 -20.25
CA GLY A 302 18.11 -18.05 -20.72
C GLY A 302 18.03 -16.68 -20.03
N ARG A 303 17.11 -16.46 -19.09
CA ARG A 303 17.17 -15.32 -18.16
C ARG A 303 18.39 -15.50 -17.24
N THR A 304 19.01 -14.40 -16.86
CA THR A 304 20.25 -14.39 -16.08
C THR A 304 19.99 -13.79 -14.71
N LEU A 305 20.27 -14.56 -13.65
CA LEU A 305 20.18 -14.11 -12.26
C LEU A 305 21.57 -13.77 -11.74
N THR A 306 21.70 -12.60 -11.13
CA THR A 306 22.86 -12.16 -10.39
C THR A 306 22.54 -12.19 -8.90
N TRP A 307 23.40 -12.88 -8.15
CA TRP A 307 23.31 -13.08 -6.71
C TRP A 307 24.49 -12.35 -6.07
N THR A 308 24.22 -11.39 -5.19
CA THR A 308 25.27 -10.70 -4.42
C THR A 308 25.06 -10.98 -2.95
N ARG A 309 26.08 -11.52 -2.27
CA ARG A 309 25.99 -11.91 -0.86
C ARG A 309 25.91 -10.67 0.03
N VAL A 310 25.04 -10.78 1.03
CA VAL A 310 24.71 -9.71 1.97
C VAL A 310 24.81 -10.24 3.41
N GLU A 311 25.38 -9.44 4.30
CA GLU A 311 25.28 -9.60 5.75
C GLU A 311 24.28 -8.57 6.26
N PRO A 312 23.00 -8.95 6.48
CA PRO A 312 21.96 -7.97 6.75
C PRO A 312 22.10 -7.37 8.16
N VAL A 313 21.60 -6.15 8.33
CA VAL A 313 21.23 -5.67 9.66
C VAL A 313 20.00 -6.46 10.12
N GLU A 314 20.06 -7.03 11.31
CA GLU A 314 18.96 -7.81 11.87
C GLU A 314 18.39 -7.19 13.15
N ARG A 315 17.06 -7.18 13.30
CA ARG A 315 16.40 -6.83 14.58
C ARG A 315 16.80 -5.45 15.13
N ALA A 316 16.88 -4.45 14.26
CA ALA A 316 16.96 -3.05 14.66
C ALA A 316 15.55 -2.45 14.71
N HIS A 317 15.20 -1.76 15.79
CA HIS A 317 13.87 -1.18 16.01
C HIS A 317 13.99 0.28 16.42
N VAL A 318 13.23 1.15 15.74
CA VAL A 318 13.07 2.57 16.13
C VAL A 318 11.62 2.78 16.55
N ARG A 319 11.39 3.32 17.74
CA ARG A 319 10.03 3.52 18.23
C ARG A 319 9.75 4.76 19.06
N ASP A 320 8.47 5.09 19.12
CA ASP A 320 7.85 6.11 19.96
C ASP A 320 8.53 7.47 19.80
N LEU A 321 8.68 7.90 18.55
CA LEU A 321 9.45 9.08 18.17
C LEU A 321 8.54 10.17 17.62
N ARG A 322 8.65 11.39 18.15
CA ARG A 322 8.13 12.59 17.47
C ARG A 322 9.23 13.18 16.59
N PHE A 323 8.95 13.33 15.30
CA PHE A 323 9.94 13.82 14.33
C PHE A 323 9.48 15.09 13.63
N GLU A 324 10.24 16.17 13.80
CA GLU A 324 10.06 17.42 13.07
C GLU A 324 11.06 17.51 11.92
N GLY A 325 10.55 17.39 10.69
CA GLY A 325 11.37 17.53 9.49
C GLY A 325 11.91 18.94 9.32
N ALA A 326 13.20 19.04 9.02
CA ALA A 326 13.90 20.26 8.66
C ALA A 326 14.21 20.29 7.16
N GLY A 327 14.49 21.48 6.62
CA GLY A 327 14.76 21.69 5.20
C GLY A 327 13.53 21.61 4.31
N ASP A 328 13.65 22.06 3.06
CA ASP A 328 12.52 22.19 2.13
C ASP A 328 12.74 21.46 0.79
N ASP A 329 13.90 20.87 0.58
CA ASP A 329 14.27 20.20 -0.66
C ASP A 329 15.00 18.86 -0.45
N GLN A 330 15.34 18.19 -1.55
CA GLN A 330 16.02 16.88 -1.55
C GLN A 330 17.38 16.88 -0.83
N TYR A 331 18.05 18.03 -0.71
CA TYR A 331 19.39 18.15 -0.14
C TYR A 331 19.32 18.51 1.34
N THR A 332 18.43 19.42 1.72
CA THR A 332 18.30 19.95 3.08
C THR A 332 17.30 19.16 3.92
N GLY A 333 16.33 18.51 3.26
CA GLY A 333 15.28 17.70 3.87
C GLY A 333 15.80 16.61 4.80
N THR A 334 15.22 16.52 5.99
CA THR A 334 15.46 15.43 6.95
C THR A 334 14.26 14.50 7.07
N HIS A 335 14.51 13.28 7.51
CA HIS A 335 13.52 12.24 7.79
C HIS A 335 14.13 11.23 8.80
N PRO A 336 13.32 10.50 9.57
CA PRO A 336 13.80 9.80 10.74
C PRO A 336 14.63 8.56 10.40
N VAL A 337 14.06 7.61 9.64
CA VAL A 337 14.63 6.25 9.57
C VAL A 337 14.70 5.70 8.15
N SER A 338 15.81 5.03 7.85
CA SER A 338 15.93 4.19 6.66
C SER A 338 16.56 2.84 6.98
N TYR A 339 16.10 1.80 6.28
CA TYR A 339 16.67 0.46 6.32
C TYR A 339 17.09 0.03 4.91
N GLU A 340 18.31 -0.47 4.79
CA GLU A 340 18.81 -1.05 3.55
C GLU A 340 19.50 -2.38 3.83
N TYR A 341 19.19 -3.44 3.08
CA TYR A 341 19.75 -4.78 3.32
C TYR A 341 19.50 -5.24 4.77
N ALA A 342 18.22 -5.30 5.15
CA ALA A 342 17.81 -5.47 6.55
C ALA A 342 16.74 -6.53 6.72
N VAL A 343 16.77 -7.25 7.85
CA VAL A 343 15.87 -8.37 8.13
C VAL A 343 15.29 -8.24 9.54
N ARG A 344 13.95 -8.31 9.68
CA ARG A 344 13.28 -8.17 10.99
C ARG A 344 13.54 -6.83 11.66
N CYS A 345 13.57 -5.76 10.87
CA CYS A 345 13.78 -4.41 11.37
C CYS A 345 12.49 -3.59 11.35
N ASP A 346 11.95 -3.36 12.54
CA ASP A 346 10.63 -2.81 12.75
C ASP A 346 10.68 -1.30 13.02
N VAL A 347 9.55 -0.64 12.82
CA VAL A 347 9.33 0.77 13.16
C VAL A 347 7.95 0.91 13.77
N SER A 348 7.84 1.52 14.94
CA SER A 348 6.54 1.68 15.60
C SER A 348 6.35 3.05 16.24
N GLY A 349 5.16 3.65 16.14
CA GLY A 349 4.84 4.86 16.91
C GLY A 349 5.65 6.11 16.52
N ILE A 350 6.05 6.25 15.25
CA ILE A 350 6.66 7.49 14.77
C ILE A 350 5.57 8.49 14.39
N GLU A 351 5.55 9.65 15.03
CA GLU A 351 4.71 10.80 14.69
C GLU A 351 5.55 11.84 13.94
N ALA A 352 5.40 11.93 12.62
CA ALA A 352 6.22 12.82 11.80
C ALA A 352 5.43 14.00 11.22
N THR A 353 6.06 15.18 11.19
CA THR A 353 5.55 16.37 10.49
C THR A 353 6.62 16.98 9.61
N GLY A 354 6.24 17.44 8.41
CA GLY A 354 7.12 18.28 7.60
C GLY A 354 8.39 17.60 7.08
N THR A 355 8.41 16.27 6.93
CA THR A 355 9.52 15.58 6.28
C THR A 355 9.53 15.84 4.78
N PHE A 356 10.72 15.83 4.16
CA PHE A 356 10.82 15.84 2.68
C PHE A 356 10.81 14.42 2.14
N TRP A 357 11.75 13.59 2.57
CA TRP A 357 11.88 12.18 2.22
C TRP A 357 10.92 11.29 3.04
N PRO A 358 10.79 9.98 2.71
CA PRO A 358 9.87 9.09 3.41
C PRO A 358 10.15 9.04 4.91
N VAL A 359 9.11 8.97 5.75
CA VAL A 359 9.31 8.78 7.20
C VAL A 359 10.07 7.49 7.45
N VAL A 360 9.65 6.42 6.76
CA VAL A 360 10.31 5.10 6.77
C VAL A 360 10.69 4.70 5.35
N MET A 361 11.98 4.76 5.04
CA MET A 361 12.52 4.30 3.77
C MET A 361 13.06 2.87 3.89
N ARG A 362 12.64 1.96 2.99
CA ARG A 362 13.17 0.59 2.94
C ARG A 362 13.63 0.19 1.55
N ARG A 363 14.79 -0.49 1.48
CA ARG A 363 15.22 -1.19 0.26
C ARG A 363 15.93 -2.51 0.60
N TRP A 364 15.60 -3.59 -0.12
CA TRP A 364 16.15 -4.92 0.17
C TRP A 364 15.87 -5.34 1.62
N CYS A 365 14.60 -5.26 2.05
CA CYS A 365 14.21 -5.59 3.41
C CYS A 365 13.24 -6.77 3.47
N THR A 366 13.39 -7.61 4.48
CA THR A 366 12.59 -8.84 4.62
C THR A 366 12.08 -9.04 6.05
N TYR A 367 10.83 -9.51 6.22
CA TYR A 367 10.18 -9.81 7.52
C TYR A 367 10.08 -8.59 8.46
N PHE A 368 9.43 -7.49 8.08
CA PHE A 368 9.39 -6.27 8.90
C PHE A 368 7.97 -5.78 9.19
N ARG A 369 7.83 -4.93 10.20
CA ARG A 369 6.60 -4.19 10.53
C ARG A 369 6.82 -2.68 10.49
N THR A 370 5.79 -1.96 10.08
CA THR A 370 5.60 -0.54 10.37
C THR A 370 4.23 -0.35 10.97
N ASP A 371 4.17 -0.02 12.26
CA ASP A 371 2.92 0.07 12.99
C ASP A 371 2.72 1.42 13.68
N ARG A 372 1.48 1.90 13.74
CA ARG A 372 1.09 3.09 14.53
C ARG A 372 1.89 4.37 14.19
N CYS A 373 2.33 4.49 12.94
CA CYS A 373 3.10 5.65 12.47
C CYS A 373 2.21 6.68 11.75
N THR A 374 2.57 7.95 11.84
CA THR A 374 1.84 9.05 11.20
C THR A 374 2.74 10.01 10.41
N LEU A 375 2.19 10.61 9.34
CA LEU A 375 2.81 11.70 8.60
C LEU A 375 1.81 12.82 8.34
N THR A 376 2.14 14.03 8.76
CA THR A 376 1.34 15.23 8.49
C THR A 376 2.13 16.27 7.70
N ASN A 377 1.53 16.83 6.64
CA ASN A 377 2.02 17.99 5.90
C ASN A 377 3.52 17.89 5.49
N PRO A 378 3.93 16.89 4.70
CA PRO A 378 5.30 16.82 4.20
C PRO A 378 5.65 18.03 3.31
N LYS A 379 6.95 18.27 3.12
CA LYS A 379 7.47 19.42 2.35
C LYS A 379 7.17 19.36 0.86
N SER A 380 7.02 18.15 0.32
CA SER A 380 6.69 17.96 -1.08
C SER A 380 5.77 16.76 -1.24
N VAL A 381 4.76 16.91 -2.09
CA VAL A 381 3.91 15.80 -2.56
C VAL A 381 4.01 15.61 -4.07
N THR A 382 4.88 16.35 -4.75
CA THR A 382 5.03 16.35 -6.21
C THR A 382 6.38 15.82 -6.66
N TYR A 383 7.36 15.78 -5.76
CA TYR A 383 8.69 15.25 -6.05
C TYR A 383 8.72 13.72 -5.88
N GLY A 384 9.40 13.02 -6.80
CA GLY A 384 9.59 11.58 -6.77
C GLY A 384 10.28 11.10 -5.49
N GLY A 385 9.69 10.15 -4.76
CA GLY A 385 10.25 9.67 -3.50
C GLY A 385 9.99 10.58 -2.29
N ALA A 386 9.32 11.73 -2.44
CA ALA A 386 9.09 12.69 -1.36
C ALA A 386 7.63 12.73 -0.87
N GLY A 387 7.46 12.94 0.44
CA GLY A 387 6.15 13.08 1.10
C GLY A 387 5.44 11.77 1.40
N TYR A 388 6.21 10.74 1.74
CA TYR A 388 5.70 9.39 1.94
C TYR A 388 5.76 9.07 3.44
N LEU A 389 4.77 8.36 3.98
CA LEU A 389 4.97 7.70 5.26
C LEU A 389 5.94 6.53 5.07
N THR A 390 5.64 5.63 4.14
CA THR A 390 6.54 4.51 3.82
C THR A 390 6.82 4.40 2.32
N GLN A 391 8.09 4.11 1.99
CA GLN A 391 8.48 3.63 0.67
C GLN A 391 9.24 2.30 0.82
N GLN A 392 8.84 1.30 0.04
CA GLN A 392 9.31 -0.08 0.21
C GLN A 392 9.74 -0.64 -1.14
N ILE A 393 11.05 -0.77 -1.33
CA ILE A 393 11.67 -1.14 -2.60
C ILE A 393 12.31 -2.53 -2.46
N TYR A 394 11.98 -3.48 -3.34
CA TYR A 394 12.58 -4.83 -3.32
C TYR A 394 12.33 -5.61 -2.02
N CYS A 395 11.20 -5.33 -1.36
CA CYS A 395 10.90 -5.81 -0.02
C CYS A 395 10.05 -7.09 -0.03
N LEU A 396 10.20 -7.92 1.00
CA LEU A 396 9.48 -9.18 1.20
C LEU A 396 8.88 -9.27 2.60
N TYR A 397 7.70 -9.89 2.72
CA TYR A 397 7.10 -10.24 4.02
C TYR A 397 6.95 -9.05 4.97
N GLY A 398 6.57 -7.88 4.43
CA GLY A 398 6.35 -6.65 5.18
C GLY A 398 4.91 -6.47 5.62
N HIS A 399 4.68 -5.83 6.77
CA HIS A 399 3.36 -5.45 7.24
C HIS A 399 3.32 -3.98 7.64
N VAL A 400 2.45 -3.19 7.01
CA VAL A 400 2.11 -1.82 7.42
C VAL A 400 0.75 -1.84 8.09
N GLU A 401 0.66 -1.37 9.33
CA GLU A 401 -0.58 -1.45 10.10
C GLU A 401 -0.85 -0.21 10.95
N ASP A 402 -2.13 0.12 11.13
CA ASP A 402 -2.59 1.19 12.02
C ASP A 402 -1.90 2.55 11.75
N CYS A 403 -1.63 2.84 10.48
CA CYS A 403 -0.91 4.04 10.06
C CYS A 403 -1.84 5.11 9.49
N TYR A 404 -1.49 6.38 9.72
CA TYR A 404 -2.33 7.52 9.33
C TYR A 404 -1.53 8.62 8.62
N VAL A 405 -2.05 9.18 7.53
CA VAL A 405 -1.41 10.32 6.87
C VAL A 405 -2.41 11.43 6.52
N SER A 406 -1.93 12.67 6.58
CA SER A 406 -2.73 13.87 6.27
C SER A 406 -1.96 14.78 5.31
N ASN A 407 -2.59 15.13 4.19
CA ASN A 407 -2.01 15.93 3.09
C ASN A 407 -0.67 15.39 2.58
N ALA A 408 -0.47 14.07 2.68
CA ALA A 408 0.73 13.39 2.22
C ALA A 408 0.56 12.90 0.78
N ARG A 409 1.67 12.48 0.17
CA ARG A 409 1.63 11.88 -1.16
C ARG A 409 1.21 10.42 -1.10
N HIS A 410 2.00 9.62 -0.39
CA HIS A 410 1.82 8.18 -0.26
C HIS A 410 1.84 7.79 1.22
N LEU A 411 0.86 7.00 1.66
CA LEU A 411 0.96 6.27 2.93
C LEU A 411 1.90 5.08 2.73
N ASN A 412 1.67 4.33 1.66
CA ASN A 412 2.45 3.15 1.33
C ASN A 412 2.67 3.03 -0.18
N ASP A 413 3.94 3.02 -0.56
CA ASP A 413 4.41 2.70 -1.91
C ASP A 413 5.22 1.41 -1.89
N PHE A 414 4.76 0.40 -2.64
CA PHE A 414 5.53 -0.80 -2.95
C PHE A 414 6.11 -0.71 -4.36
N THR A 415 7.43 -0.84 -4.45
CA THR A 415 8.16 -0.99 -5.71
C THR A 415 8.85 -2.34 -5.72
N ALA A 416 8.53 -3.18 -6.71
CA ALA A 416 9.09 -4.54 -6.84
C ALA A 416 9.10 -5.32 -5.52
N SER A 417 8.04 -5.22 -4.73
CA SER A 417 7.89 -5.90 -3.43
C SER A 417 6.85 -7.01 -3.53
N ALA A 418 6.90 -7.98 -2.61
CA ALA A 418 5.98 -9.10 -2.62
C ALA A 418 5.70 -9.71 -1.24
N TYR A 419 4.59 -10.44 -1.13
CA TYR A 419 4.14 -11.09 0.11
C TYR A 419 3.94 -10.09 1.26
N CYS A 420 3.40 -8.91 0.96
CA CYS A 420 3.24 -7.83 1.95
C CYS A 420 1.78 -7.50 2.24
N TYR A 421 1.56 -6.94 3.43
CA TYR A 421 0.25 -6.57 3.96
C TYR A 421 0.17 -5.09 4.31
N VAL A 422 -0.99 -4.48 4.05
CA VAL A 422 -1.34 -3.13 4.50
C VAL A 422 -2.72 -3.20 5.16
N THR A 423 -2.80 -2.95 6.46
CA THR A 423 -4.00 -3.18 7.26
C THR A 423 -4.39 -1.97 8.09
N ASN A 424 -5.68 -1.61 8.11
CA ASN A 424 -6.21 -0.53 8.95
C ASN A 424 -5.44 0.81 8.83
N CYS A 425 -5.08 1.17 7.60
CA CYS A 425 -4.32 2.37 7.28
C CYS A 425 -5.22 3.43 6.61
N HIS A 426 -5.08 4.68 7.00
CA HIS A 426 -6.02 5.73 6.59
C HIS A 426 -5.32 7.01 6.12
N SER A 427 -5.85 7.62 5.07
CA SER A 427 -5.36 8.89 4.55
C SER A 427 -6.48 9.91 4.40
N ASP A 428 -6.19 11.16 4.76
CA ASP A 428 -6.95 12.34 4.36
C ASP A 428 -6.07 13.27 3.48
N GLY A 429 -6.70 14.23 2.78
CA GLY A 429 -6.00 15.11 1.82
C GLY A 429 -5.31 14.33 0.69
N ASP A 430 -5.90 13.20 0.30
CA ASP A 430 -5.25 12.06 -0.36
C ASP A 430 -5.23 12.10 -1.90
N ASP A 431 -5.31 13.30 -2.49
CA ASP A 431 -5.48 13.47 -3.94
C ASP A 431 -4.26 13.00 -4.77
N GLN A 432 -3.17 12.58 -4.10
CA GLN A 432 -1.93 12.13 -4.72
C GLN A 432 -1.69 10.60 -4.67
N GLY A 433 -2.65 9.83 -4.13
CA GLY A 433 -2.61 8.37 -4.09
C GLY A 433 -1.86 7.78 -2.90
N PRO A 434 -2.52 7.56 -1.74
CA PRO A 434 -1.89 6.98 -0.55
C PRO A 434 -1.34 5.59 -0.77
N PHE A 435 -1.99 4.76 -1.59
CA PHE A 435 -1.59 3.38 -1.83
C PHE A 435 -1.22 3.20 -3.30
N VAL A 436 0.07 3.00 -3.55
CA VAL A 436 0.61 2.90 -4.91
C VAL A 436 1.48 1.66 -5.06
N THR A 437 1.41 1.04 -6.23
CA THR A 437 2.51 0.18 -6.73
C THR A 437 3.08 0.74 -8.01
N HIS A 438 4.40 0.61 -8.17
CA HIS A 438 5.09 1.13 -9.35
C HIS A 438 4.79 0.30 -10.61
N GLY A 439 4.55 -1.00 -10.46
CA GLY A 439 4.34 -1.93 -11.58
C GLY A 439 5.64 -2.58 -12.02
N GLN A 440 6.59 -2.73 -11.10
CA GLN A 440 7.86 -3.41 -11.32
C GLN A 440 7.76 -4.85 -10.83
N TYR A 441 6.74 -5.57 -11.34
CA TYR A 441 6.50 -6.98 -11.05
C TYR A 441 6.21 -7.26 -9.57
N GLU A 442 5.51 -6.35 -8.88
CA GLU A 442 5.00 -6.61 -7.52
C GLU A 442 3.98 -7.75 -7.54
N HIS A 443 3.94 -8.57 -6.49
CA HIS A 443 2.95 -9.64 -6.41
C HIS A 443 2.60 -10.08 -4.99
N ASP A 444 1.47 -10.77 -4.84
CA ASP A 444 1.01 -11.31 -3.54
C ASP A 444 0.91 -10.21 -2.47
N LEU A 445 0.18 -9.14 -2.81
CA LEU A 445 -0.05 -7.99 -1.91
C LEU A 445 -1.48 -8.02 -1.38
N VAL A 446 -1.65 -7.75 -0.09
CA VAL A 446 -2.97 -7.74 0.56
C VAL A 446 -3.21 -6.41 1.26
N TYR A 447 -4.32 -5.77 0.92
CA TYR A 447 -4.82 -4.54 1.53
C TYR A 447 -6.14 -4.85 2.24
N THR A 448 -6.28 -4.52 3.52
CA THR A 448 -7.52 -4.82 4.27
C THR A 448 -7.90 -3.71 5.24
N GLY A 449 -9.14 -3.22 5.14
CA GLY A 449 -9.69 -2.26 6.10
C GLY A 449 -9.08 -0.86 6.00
N ASN A 450 -8.62 -0.46 4.81
CA ASN A 450 -7.93 0.82 4.62
C ASN A 450 -8.89 1.89 4.07
N SER A 451 -8.47 3.16 4.14
CA SER A 451 -9.14 4.24 3.40
C SER A 451 -8.17 5.21 2.72
N GLY A 452 -8.38 5.46 1.44
CA GLY A 452 -7.59 6.38 0.63
C GLY A 452 -7.46 5.93 -0.82
N LEU A 453 -7.14 6.84 -1.73
CA LEU A 453 -6.95 6.56 -3.17
C LEU A 453 -5.98 5.38 -3.43
N MET A 454 -6.33 4.50 -4.38
CA MET A 454 -5.51 3.34 -4.77
C MET A 454 -5.17 3.34 -6.27
N THR A 455 -3.88 3.19 -6.59
CA THR A 455 -3.45 2.91 -7.97
C THR A 455 -2.39 1.81 -8.02
N PHE A 456 -2.59 0.80 -8.85
CA PHE A 456 -1.64 -0.29 -9.05
C PHE A 456 -1.01 -0.24 -10.44
N ALA A 457 0.29 -0.56 -10.49
CA ALA A 457 1.13 -0.57 -11.67
C ALA A 457 1.13 0.73 -12.47
N ASN A 458 1.23 1.86 -11.75
CA ASN A 458 0.90 3.18 -12.30
C ASN A 458 2.12 4.07 -12.60
N SER A 459 3.36 3.61 -12.40
CA SER A 459 4.56 4.45 -12.58
C SER A 459 5.10 4.48 -14.03
N GLY A 460 4.43 3.78 -14.96
CA GLY A 460 4.68 3.89 -16.40
C GLY A 460 5.54 2.77 -16.99
N ALA A 461 5.63 2.75 -18.33
CA ALA A 461 6.19 1.64 -19.10
C ALA A 461 7.66 1.30 -18.77
N ALA A 462 8.45 2.28 -18.33
CA ALA A 462 9.86 2.06 -17.97
C ALA A 462 10.05 1.04 -16.83
N TRP A 463 9.02 0.82 -16.01
CA TRP A 463 9.00 -0.12 -14.89
C TRP A 463 8.41 -1.49 -15.25
N GLY A 464 7.84 -1.64 -16.45
CA GLY A 464 7.11 -2.84 -16.92
C GLY A 464 5.60 -2.69 -16.88
N GLY A 465 5.10 -2.01 -15.83
CA GLY A 465 3.67 -1.78 -15.62
C GLY A 465 2.93 -3.10 -15.40
N ALA A 466 3.46 -3.97 -14.55
CA ALA A 466 2.90 -5.28 -14.24
C ALA A 466 2.87 -5.53 -12.73
N ALA A 467 1.76 -6.06 -12.25
CA ALA A 467 1.61 -6.57 -10.89
C ALA A 467 0.65 -7.77 -10.88
N LYS A 468 0.68 -8.61 -9.86
CA LYS A 468 -0.07 -9.87 -9.86
C LYS A 468 -0.55 -10.33 -8.48
N ARG A 469 -1.69 -11.02 -8.41
CA ARG A 469 -2.26 -11.57 -7.16
C ARG A 469 -2.37 -10.50 -6.06
N ILE A 470 -3.05 -9.40 -6.39
CA ILE A 470 -3.34 -8.35 -5.41
C ILE A 470 -4.75 -8.54 -4.89
N THR A 471 -4.92 -8.50 -3.56
CA THR A 471 -6.22 -8.58 -2.90
C THR A 471 -6.49 -7.30 -2.12
N VAL A 472 -7.67 -6.71 -2.31
CA VAL A 472 -8.14 -5.52 -1.58
C VAL A 472 -9.49 -5.83 -0.94
N ARG A 473 -9.60 -5.63 0.37
CA ARG A 473 -10.81 -5.94 1.15
C ARG A 473 -11.24 -4.76 2.02
N ARG A 474 -12.55 -4.51 2.11
CA ARG A 474 -13.14 -3.52 3.03
C ARG A 474 -12.46 -2.16 2.89
N HIS A 475 -12.43 -1.63 1.66
CA HIS A 475 -11.66 -0.43 1.33
C HIS A 475 -12.59 0.71 0.89
N SER A 476 -12.28 1.92 1.34
CA SER A 476 -12.98 3.15 0.91
C SER A 476 -12.00 4.08 0.21
N CYS A 477 -12.34 4.57 -0.98
CA CYS A 477 -11.45 5.48 -1.69
C CYS A 477 -12.21 6.47 -2.57
N SER A 478 -11.54 7.54 -2.99
CA SER A 478 -12.07 8.44 -4.00
C SER A 478 -11.90 7.92 -5.42
N TRP A 479 -10.96 7.01 -5.63
CA TRP A 479 -10.54 6.55 -6.94
C TRP A 479 -9.79 5.22 -6.80
N PHE A 480 -10.14 4.24 -7.65
CA PHE A 480 -9.44 2.96 -7.75
C PHE A 480 -8.98 2.66 -9.19
N VAL A 481 -7.68 2.47 -9.43
CA VAL A 481 -7.12 2.12 -10.76
C VAL A 481 -6.19 0.91 -10.69
N ALA A 482 -6.50 -0.12 -11.47
CA ALA A 482 -5.68 -1.31 -11.65
C ALA A 482 -5.77 -1.83 -13.11
N ARG A 483 -5.56 -0.92 -14.08
CA ARG A 483 -5.84 -1.17 -15.51
C ARG A 483 -4.66 -1.71 -16.33
N VAL A 484 -3.41 -1.60 -15.83
CA VAL A 484 -2.20 -1.89 -16.61
C VAL A 484 -1.60 -3.21 -16.14
N LYS A 485 -1.84 -4.28 -16.90
CA LYS A 485 -1.31 -5.64 -16.68
C LYS A 485 -1.32 -6.08 -15.21
N VAL A 486 -2.38 -5.70 -14.47
CA VAL A 486 -2.65 -6.20 -13.14
C VAL A 486 -3.42 -7.51 -13.32
N THR A 487 -2.75 -8.63 -13.04
CA THR A 487 -3.28 -9.98 -13.23
C THR A 487 -3.77 -10.53 -11.89
N ASP A 488 -4.85 -11.31 -11.87
CA ASP A 488 -5.38 -11.97 -10.66
C ASP A 488 -5.78 -11.00 -9.53
N LEU A 489 -6.39 -9.86 -9.90
CA LEU A 489 -6.92 -8.88 -8.93
C LEU A 489 -8.17 -9.41 -8.22
N THR A 490 -8.23 -9.30 -6.90
CA THR A 490 -9.42 -9.61 -6.09
C THR A 490 -9.86 -8.37 -5.31
N LEU A 491 -11.11 -7.95 -5.48
CA LEU A 491 -11.75 -6.85 -4.74
C LEU A 491 -12.96 -7.38 -3.96
N GLU A 492 -13.00 -7.15 -2.65
CA GLU A 492 -14.12 -7.53 -1.78
C GLU A 492 -14.53 -6.32 -0.94
N ASP A 493 -15.80 -5.93 -0.98
CA ASP A 493 -16.35 -4.81 -0.19
C ASP A 493 -15.58 -3.49 -0.41
N VAL A 494 -15.29 -3.15 -1.68
CA VAL A 494 -14.61 -1.91 -2.06
C VAL A 494 -15.64 -0.85 -2.46
N THR A 495 -15.56 0.32 -1.83
CA THR A 495 -16.45 1.46 -2.09
C THR A 495 -15.66 2.64 -2.65
N VAL A 496 -16.08 3.15 -3.82
CA VAL A 496 -15.47 4.29 -4.49
C VAL A 496 -16.43 5.48 -4.54
N ILE A 497 -16.05 6.61 -3.93
CA ILE A 497 -16.92 7.79 -3.81
C ILE A 497 -16.24 9.02 -4.43
N GLY A 498 -16.89 9.62 -5.42
CA GLY A 498 -16.41 10.82 -6.09
C GLY A 498 -16.33 12.03 -5.16
N LYS A 499 -15.27 12.83 -5.34
CA LYS A 499 -15.03 14.10 -4.65
C LYS A 499 -15.16 15.25 -5.65
N LYS A 500 -15.91 16.29 -5.29
CA LYS A 500 -16.05 17.50 -6.12
C LYS A 500 -14.72 18.22 -6.37
N SER A 501 -13.77 18.11 -5.45
CA SER A 501 -12.43 18.69 -5.57
C SER A 501 -11.49 17.93 -6.50
N LEU A 502 -11.82 16.67 -6.86
CA LEU A 502 -10.97 15.79 -7.65
C LEU A 502 -11.72 15.35 -8.91
N ALA A 503 -11.47 16.06 -10.02
CA ALA A 503 -12.09 15.75 -11.30
C ALA A 503 -11.77 14.31 -11.74
N GLY A 504 -12.79 13.57 -12.21
CA GLY A 504 -12.65 12.18 -12.64
C GLY A 504 -12.66 11.13 -11.50
N SER A 505 -12.74 11.56 -10.24
CA SER A 505 -12.93 10.66 -9.10
C SER A 505 -14.32 9.99 -9.10
N GLY A 506 -14.47 8.95 -8.28
CA GLY A 506 -15.66 8.09 -8.22
C GLY A 506 -15.56 6.85 -9.10
N MET A 507 -14.49 6.74 -9.90
CA MET A 507 -14.30 5.67 -10.88
C MET A 507 -13.56 4.46 -10.30
N LEU A 508 -14.00 3.27 -10.72
CA LEU A 508 -13.33 2.00 -10.50
C LEU A 508 -12.88 1.43 -11.86
N TRP A 509 -11.57 1.38 -12.12
CA TRP A 509 -11.02 0.90 -13.40
C TRP A 509 -10.11 -0.32 -13.22
N VAL A 510 -10.50 -1.46 -13.79
CA VAL A 510 -9.79 -2.75 -13.70
C VAL A 510 -9.35 -3.32 -15.05
N ASN A 511 -8.38 -4.23 -14.97
CA ASN A 511 -7.89 -5.05 -16.07
C ASN A 511 -8.62 -6.40 -16.11
N ALA A 512 -9.18 -6.79 -17.26
CA ALA A 512 -9.80 -8.10 -17.51
C ALA A 512 -8.75 -9.19 -17.73
N ASP A 513 -8.06 -9.54 -16.65
CA ASP A 513 -7.06 -10.60 -16.61
C ASP A 513 -7.12 -11.36 -15.27
N GLY A 514 -8.21 -12.11 -15.06
CA GLY A 514 -8.48 -12.86 -13.85
C GLY A 514 -9.12 -12.06 -12.72
N VAL A 515 -9.75 -10.93 -13.06
CA VAL A 515 -10.36 -10.04 -12.05
C VAL A 515 -11.55 -10.71 -11.37
N GLN A 516 -11.62 -10.60 -10.04
CA GLN A 516 -12.74 -11.06 -9.23
C GLN A 516 -13.19 -9.90 -8.34
N MET A 517 -14.44 -9.49 -8.45
CA MET A 517 -15.01 -8.39 -7.67
C MET A 517 -16.28 -8.86 -6.97
N ARG A 518 -16.43 -8.53 -5.69
CA ARG A 518 -17.63 -8.83 -4.90
C ARG A 518 -17.98 -7.69 -3.95
N GLY A 519 -19.27 -7.36 -3.79
CA GLY A 519 -19.69 -6.34 -2.83
C GLY A 519 -19.17 -4.94 -3.14
N CYS A 520 -18.80 -4.67 -4.40
CA CYS A 520 -18.15 -3.42 -4.77
C CYS A 520 -19.18 -2.35 -5.17
N THR A 521 -18.89 -1.09 -4.84
CA THR A 521 -19.72 0.05 -5.23
C THR A 521 -18.89 1.21 -5.77
N ALA A 522 -19.45 1.96 -6.71
CA ALA A 522 -18.84 3.20 -7.21
C ALA A 522 -19.91 4.25 -7.55
N THR A 523 -19.66 5.51 -7.19
CA THR A 523 -20.53 6.65 -7.58
C THR A 523 -20.25 7.15 -9.00
N GLY A 524 -19.13 6.75 -9.59
CA GLY A 524 -18.76 6.97 -10.98
C GLY A 524 -18.66 5.64 -11.73
N PRO A 525 -18.09 5.63 -12.95
CA PRO A 525 -18.14 4.45 -13.80
C PRO A 525 -17.26 3.31 -13.26
N LEU A 526 -17.80 2.10 -13.32
CA LEU A 526 -16.99 0.90 -13.54
C LEU A 526 -16.45 0.92 -14.98
N ILE A 527 -15.13 0.77 -15.12
CA ILE A 527 -14.47 0.60 -16.42
C ILE A 527 -13.65 -0.69 -16.41
N VAL A 528 -13.90 -1.55 -17.39
CA VAL A 528 -13.15 -2.78 -17.63
C VAL A 528 -12.40 -2.63 -18.96
N SER A 529 -11.08 -2.68 -18.89
CA SER A 529 -10.19 -2.73 -20.07
C SER A 529 -9.35 -4.01 -20.05
N GLN A 530 -8.65 -4.32 -21.12
CA GLN A 530 -7.74 -5.45 -21.15
C GLN A 530 -6.35 -5.11 -21.70
N ALA A 531 -5.34 -5.19 -20.85
CA ALA A 531 -3.94 -4.95 -21.17
C ALA A 531 -3.07 -6.23 -21.17
N SER A 532 -3.63 -7.38 -20.73
CA SER A 532 -2.93 -8.66 -20.64
C SER A 532 -3.90 -9.86 -20.68
N LYS A 533 -3.34 -11.07 -20.89
CA LYS A 533 -4.05 -12.36 -20.99
C LYS A 533 -3.26 -13.47 -20.29
N ARG A 534 -2.88 -13.26 -19.03
CA ARG A 534 -1.97 -14.13 -18.28
C ARG A 534 -2.70 -15.05 -17.31
N SER A 535 -3.87 -14.63 -16.83
CA SER A 535 -4.62 -15.36 -15.82
C SER A 535 -5.35 -16.57 -16.40
N ALA A 536 -5.41 -17.63 -15.60
CA ALA A 536 -6.34 -18.74 -15.79
C ALA A 536 -7.67 -18.55 -15.03
N ARG A 537 -7.78 -17.53 -14.17
CA ARG A 537 -9.03 -17.20 -13.47
C ARG A 537 -10.03 -16.56 -14.43
N PRO A 538 -11.33 -16.81 -14.23
CA PRO A 538 -12.36 -16.07 -14.96
C PRO A 538 -12.36 -14.59 -14.56
N ASN A 539 -12.96 -13.74 -15.39
CA ASN A 539 -13.25 -12.35 -15.05
C ASN A 539 -14.70 -12.25 -14.56
N VAL A 540 -14.88 -11.98 -13.26
CA VAL A 540 -16.21 -11.96 -12.63
C VAL A 540 -16.37 -10.70 -11.79
N VAL A 541 -17.52 -10.04 -11.95
CA VAL A 541 -18.01 -9.00 -11.05
C VAL A 541 -19.35 -9.47 -10.50
N ALA A 542 -19.38 -9.77 -9.20
CA ALA A 542 -20.54 -10.33 -8.53
C ALA A 542 -21.08 -9.42 -7.44
N ASP A 543 -22.38 -9.50 -7.13
CA ASP A 543 -23.00 -8.90 -5.94
C ASP A 543 -22.60 -7.42 -5.73
N SER A 544 -22.62 -6.62 -6.80
CA SER A 544 -22.04 -5.26 -6.82
C SER A 544 -23.03 -4.24 -7.41
N SER A 545 -22.83 -2.95 -7.13
CA SER A 545 -23.74 -1.89 -7.59
C SER A 545 -22.99 -0.66 -8.09
N PHE A 546 -23.34 -0.18 -9.28
CA PHE A 546 -22.66 0.93 -9.93
C PHE A 546 -23.65 1.95 -10.50
N ALA A 547 -23.32 3.23 -10.33
CA ALA A 547 -24.10 4.34 -10.88
C ALA A 547 -23.28 5.10 -11.93
N PHE A 548 -23.89 5.37 -13.08
CA PHE A 548 -23.22 5.95 -14.23
C PHE A 548 -23.83 7.31 -14.60
N ALA A 549 -22.98 8.19 -15.13
CA ALA A 549 -23.46 9.27 -15.99
C ALA A 549 -23.85 8.69 -17.36
N ALA A 550 -24.80 9.35 -18.05
CA ALA A 550 -25.21 8.95 -19.39
C ALA A 550 -24.01 8.86 -20.35
N GLY A 551 -23.97 7.84 -21.19
CA GLY A 551 -22.90 7.61 -22.16
C GLY A 551 -21.64 6.93 -21.59
N ALA A 552 -21.69 6.39 -20.37
CA ALA A 552 -20.53 5.73 -19.76
C ALA A 552 -20.03 4.54 -20.59
N GLU A 553 -18.71 4.43 -20.71
CA GLU A 553 -18.07 3.26 -21.33
C GLU A 553 -17.68 2.26 -20.25
N ILE A 554 -18.42 1.15 -20.20
CA ILE A 554 -18.27 0.12 -19.17
C ILE A 554 -17.20 -0.90 -19.55
N THR A 555 -17.22 -1.39 -20.79
CA THR A 555 -16.13 -2.24 -21.33
C THR A 555 -15.48 -1.55 -22.51
N LYS A 556 -14.15 -1.64 -22.56
CA LYS A 556 -13.31 -1.06 -23.63
C LYS A 556 -13.19 -2.05 -24.79
N ALA A 557 -12.83 -1.54 -25.96
CA ALA A 557 -12.77 -2.34 -27.19
C ALA A 557 -11.71 -3.46 -27.16
N ASP A 558 -10.71 -3.34 -26.29
CA ASP A 558 -9.64 -4.32 -26.10
C ASP A 558 -10.08 -5.56 -25.29
N VAL A 559 -11.25 -5.52 -24.64
CA VAL A 559 -11.77 -6.63 -23.83
C VAL A 559 -12.22 -7.79 -24.73
N SER A 560 -11.33 -8.78 -24.86
CA SER A 560 -11.53 -10.01 -25.65
C SER A 560 -11.65 -11.26 -24.79
N ALA A 561 -11.28 -11.21 -23.51
CA ALA A 561 -11.55 -12.29 -22.56
C ALA A 561 -13.05 -12.33 -22.17
N PRO A 562 -13.59 -13.52 -21.84
CA PRO A 562 -14.93 -13.62 -21.27
C PRO A 562 -15.06 -12.78 -19.98
N LEU A 563 -16.20 -12.10 -19.85
CA LEU A 563 -16.57 -11.31 -18.67
C LEU A 563 -17.98 -11.70 -18.20
N THR A 564 -18.12 -11.95 -16.91
CA THR A 564 -19.41 -12.22 -16.26
C THR A 564 -19.72 -11.12 -15.24
N LEU A 565 -20.90 -10.51 -15.37
CA LEU A 565 -21.53 -9.71 -14.32
C LEU A 565 -22.64 -10.56 -13.69
N GLU A 566 -22.59 -10.79 -12.39
CA GLU A 566 -23.49 -11.70 -11.66
C GLU A 566 -24.18 -10.97 -10.50
N ARG A 567 -25.51 -10.89 -10.51
CA ARG A 567 -26.29 -10.13 -9.50
C ARG A 567 -25.76 -8.71 -9.32
N VAL A 568 -25.52 -8.03 -10.44
CA VAL A 568 -25.01 -6.65 -10.46
C VAL A 568 -26.15 -5.68 -10.78
N THR A 569 -26.22 -4.59 -10.01
CA THR A 569 -27.13 -3.47 -10.30
C THR A 569 -26.38 -2.35 -11.01
N LEU A 570 -26.85 -1.95 -12.19
CA LEU A 570 -26.31 -0.85 -12.99
C LEU A 570 -27.39 0.22 -13.18
N THR A 571 -27.15 1.42 -12.69
CA THR A 571 -28.12 2.54 -12.79
C THR A 571 -27.57 3.70 -13.60
N GLY A 572 -28.46 4.41 -14.32
CA GLY A 572 -28.05 5.50 -15.20
C GLY A 572 -27.39 5.03 -16.49
N ILE A 573 -27.74 3.84 -16.98
CA ILE A 573 -27.10 3.20 -18.16
C ILE A 573 -27.54 3.79 -19.51
N GLY A 574 -28.21 4.94 -19.52
CA GLY A 574 -28.63 5.61 -20.75
C GLY A 574 -27.44 5.89 -21.67
N GLY A 575 -27.42 5.29 -22.84
CA GLY A 575 -26.32 5.39 -23.82
C GLY A 575 -25.02 4.69 -23.41
N ALA A 576 -25.05 3.84 -22.37
CA ALA A 576 -23.86 3.11 -21.94
C ALA A 576 -23.31 2.20 -23.05
N ALA A 577 -21.98 2.00 -23.06
CA ALA A 577 -21.30 1.22 -24.08
C ALA A 577 -20.49 0.06 -23.50
N PHE A 578 -20.83 -1.15 -23.95
CA PHE A 578 -20.09 -2.38 -23.75
C PHE A 578 -19.34 -2.71 -25.05
N LYS A 579 -18.12 -2.18 -25.20
CA LYS A 579 -17.39 -2.22 -26.48
C LYS A 579 -16.53 -3.46 -26.68
N GLY A 580 -16.49 -4.40 -25.73
CA GLY A 580 -15.64 -5.58 -25.82
C GLY A 580 -15.93 -6.46 -27.04
N THR A 581 -14.98 -7.31 -27.40
CA THR A 581 -15.06 -8.28 -28.51
C THR A 581 -15.30 -9.71 -28.01
N GLY A 582 -14.95 -10.02 -26.76
CA GLY A 582 -15.15 -11.34 -26.14
C GLY A 582 -16.60 -11.60 -25.71
N PRO A 583 -16.91 -12.78 -25.15
CA PRO A 583 -18.23 -13.05 -24.57
C PRO A 583 -18.54 -12.18 -23.33
N LEU A 584 -19.77 -11.70 -23.22
CA LEU A 584 -20.31 -11.02 -22.04
C LEU A 584 -21.52 -11.79 -21.51
N THR A 585 -21.51 -12.12 -20.22
CA THR A 585 -22.67 -12.71 -19.52
C THR A 585 -23.19 -11.73 -18.47
N LEU A 586 -24.49 -11.46 -18.51
CA LEU A 586 -25.24 -10.72 -17.52
C LEU A 586 -26.16 -11.72 -16.80
N ASP A 587 -25.75 -12.20 -15.65
CA ASP A 587 -26.43 -13.23 -14.87
C ASP A 587 -27.18 -12.58 -13.69
N HIS A 588 -28.50 -12.64 -13.70
CA HIS A 588 -29.41 -12.05 -12.71
C HIS A 588 -29.13 -10.56 -12.40
N CYS A 589 -28.72 -9.79 -13.42
CA CYS A 589 -28.42 -8.36 -13.28
C CYS A 589 -29.66 -7.47 -13.36
N GLU A 590 -29.59 -6.30 -12.72
CA GLU A 590 -30.60 -5.24 -12.80
C GLU A 590 -30.03 -4.01 -13.47
N LEU A 591 -30.60 -3.61 -14.59
CA LEU A 591 -30.10 -2.54 -15.45
C LEU A 591 -31.18 -1.47 -15.65
N THR A 592 -30.91 -0.23 -15.22
CA THR A 592 -31.90 0.86 -15.24
C THR A 592 -31.40 2.07 -16.00
N GLY A 593 -32.09 2.41 -17.10
CA GLY A 593 -31.88 3.61 -17.90
C GLY A 593 -32.91 4.70 -17.62
N ALA A 594 -33.34 5.40 -18.67
CA ALA A 594 -34.41 6.38 -18.64
C ALA A 594 -35.18 6.36 -19.99
N PRO A 595 -36.50 6.62 -20.00
CA PRO A 595 -37.34 6.49 -21.19
C PRO A 595 -36.89 7.33 -22.40
N ASP A 596 -36.26 8.48 -22.17
CA ASP A 596 -35.78 9.42 -23.19
C ASP A 596 -34.27 9.31 -23.46
N ALA A 597 -33.57 8.40 -22.77
CA ALA A 597 -32.15 8.16 -22.97
C ALA A 597 -31.89 7.16 -24.11
N ALA A 598 -30.71 7.24 -24.71
CA ALA A 598 -30.28 6.26 -25.71
C ALA A 598 -30.21 4.84 -25.09
N PRO A 599 -30.45 3.77 -25.87
CA PRO A 599 -30.29 2.41 -25.37
C PRO A 599 -28.82 2.08 -25.06
N ALA A 600 -28.60 1.09 -24.21
CA ALA A 600 -27.25 0.55 -24.01
C ALA A 600 -26.79 -0.24 -25.25
N THR A 601 -25.51 -0.12 -25.56
CA THR A 601 -24.90 -0.72 -26.77
C THR A 601 -23.93 -1.83 -26.42
N TYR A 602 -23.94 -2.90 -27.23
CA TYR A 602 -23.18 -4.11 -26.99
C TYR A 602 -22.44 -4.57 -28.26
N ALA A 603 -21.12 -4.48 -28.26
CA ALA A 603 -20.25 -4.89 -29.35
C ALA A 603 -19.68 -6.32 -29.21
N HIS A 604 -19.92 -6.95 -28.07
CA HIS A 604 -19.44 -8.30 -27.73
C HIS A 604 -19.91 -9.34 -28.77
N ALA A 605 -19.04 -10.30 -29.12
CA ALA A 605 -19.37 -11.35 -30.08
C ALA A 605 -20.51 -12.26 -29.59
N GLU A 606 -20.60 -12.47 -28.28
CA GLU A 606 -21.75 -13.11 -27.64
C GLU A 606 -22.17 -12.29 -26.42
N VAL A 607 -23.46 -11.98 -26.34
CA VAL A 607 -24.11 -11.38 -25.18
C VAL A 607 -25.11 -12.37 -24.64
N ARG A 608 -24.97 -12.77 -23.38
CA ARG A 608 -25.91 -13.63 -22.67
C ARG A 608 -26.56 -12.84 -21.55
N ILE A 609 -27.89 -12.90 -21.47
CA ILE A 609 -28.67 -12.30 -20.40
C ILE A 609 -29.51 -13.42 -19.82
N GLU A 610 -29.21 -13.78 -18.58
CA GLU A 610 -29.79 -14.94 -17.90
C GLU A 610 -30.48 -14.42 -16.63
N GLY A 611 -31.81 -14.50 -16.58
CA GLY A 611 -32.61 -13.90 -15.51
C GLY A 611 -32.54 -12.36 -15.48
N GLY A 612 -32.81 -11.78 -14.32
CA GLY A 612 -32.66 -10.34 -14.07
C GLY A 612 -33.71 -9.45 -14.76
N ARG A 613 -33.45 -8.14 -14.75
CA ARG A 613 -34.37 -7.12 -15.29
C ARG A 613 -33.64 -5.96 -15.94
N LEU A 614 -34.10 -5.56 -17.12
CA LEU A 614 -33.71 -4.29 -17.76
C LEU A 614 -34.93 -3.37 -17.81
N THR A 615 -34.79 -2.14 -17.32
CA THR A 615 -35.87 -1.13 -17.27
C THR A 615 -35.44 0.15 -17.95
N ASP A 616 -36.31 0.69 -18.81
CA ASP A 616 -36.12 1.96 -19.51
C ASP A 616 -34.77 2.08 -20.20
N THR A 617 -34.36 0.97 -20.81
CA THR A 617 -33.11 0.84 -21.57
C THR A 617 -33.37 -0.08 -22.75
N GLY A 618 -32.32 -0.61 -23.35
CA GLY A 618 -32.42 -1.66 -24.34
C GLY A 618 -31.08 -2.36 -24.57
N VAL A 619 -31.13 -3.43 -25.34
CA VAL A 619 -29.97 -4.12 -25.89
C VAL A 619 -29.88 -3.76 -27.35
N ARG A 620 -29.00 -2.80 -27.67
CA ARG A 620 -28.66 -2.48 -29.06
C ARG A 620 -27.34 -3.15 -29.42
N LEU A 621 -27.40 -4.14 -30.29
CA LEU A 621 -26.21 -4.85 -30.78
C LEU A 621 -25.46 -4.01 -31.82
N THR A 622 -24.16 -3.82 -31.61
CA THR A 622 -23.30 -2.89 -32.40
C THR A 622 -21.95 -3.49 -32.83
N GLY A 623 -21.76 -4.80 -32.73
CA GLY A 623 -20.50 -5.46 -33.07
C GLY A 623 -20.11 -5.29 -34.54
N ALA A 624 -18.81 -5.39 -34.83
CA ALA A 624 -18.33 -5.31 -36.22
C ALA A 624 -18.52 -6.63 -36.97
N GLU A 625 -18.37 -7.76 -36.26
CA GLU A 625 -18.46 -9.13 -36.77
C GLU A 625 -19.77 -9.79 -36.32
N ASP A 626 -20.04 -11.01 -36.80
CA ASP A 626 -21.20 -11.80 -36.40
C ASP A 626 -21.42 -11.82 -34.88
N GLN A 627 -22.66 -11.58 -34.44
CA GLN A 627 -23.01 -11.54 -33.01
C GLN A 627 -24.07 -12.57 -32.65
N THR A 628 -24.01 -13.06 -31.41
CA THR A 628 -25.09 -13.84 -30.81
C THR A 628 -25.66 -13.10 -29.60
N LEU A 629 -26.97 -12.94 -29.54
CA LEU A 629 -27.69 -12.53 -28.34
C LEU A 629 -28.48 -13.72 -27.81
N ARG A 630 -28.23 -14.10 -26.56
CA ARG A 630 -29.05 -15.07 -25.82
C ARG A 630 -29.75 -14.36 -24.68
N VAL A 631 -31.05 -14.55 -24.56
CA VAL A 631 -31.86 -14.07 -23.45
C VAL A 631 -32.63 -15.27 -22.90
N ASP A 632 -32.52 -15.52 -21.61
CA ASP A 632 -33.21 -16.62 -20.93
C ASP A 632 -33.82 -16.15 -19.60
N GLY A 633 -35.14 -16.23 -19.44
CA GLY A 633 -35.82 -15.92 -18.17
C GLY A 633 -35.72 -14.44 -17.72
N THR A 634 -35.38 -13.51 -18.62
CA THR A 634 -35.18 -12.08 -18.31
C THR A 634 -36.46 -11.28 -18.43
N ARG A 635 -36.61 -10.25 -17.59
CA ARG A 635 -37.66 -9.23 -17.73
C ARG A 635 -37.17 -7.96 -18.42
N LEU A 636 -37.85 -7.51 -19.48
CA LEU A 636 -37.59 -6.22 -20.15
C LEU A 636 -38.81 -5.31 -20.02
N THR A 637 -38.68 -4.12 -19.43
CA THR A 637 -39.80 -3.20 -19.23
C THR A 637 -39.51 -1.78 -19.67
N GLY A 638 -40.53 -1.06 -20.15
CA GLY A 638 -40.46 0.37 -20.41
C GLY A 638 -40.07 0.71 -21.84
N THR A 639 -39.31 1.80 -22.03
CA THR A 639 -38.90 2.26 -23.37
C THR A 639 -37.52 2.93 -23.36
N ASN A 640 -37.09 3.48 -24.49
CA ASN A 640 -35.89 4.31 -24.62
C ASN A 640 -36.07 5.26 -25.81
N LYS A 641 -35.07 6.13 -26.03
CA LYS A 641 -35.09 7.12 -27.13
C LYS A 641 -35.29 6.51 -28.53
N ASP A 642 -34.84 5.28 -28.74
CA ASP A 642 -34.99 4.57 -30.02
C ASP A 642 -36.32 3.80 -30.11
N ALA A 643 -37.14 3.86 -29.05
CA ALA A 643 -38.41 3.14 -28.91
C ALA A 643 -38.26 1.64 -29.24
N ALA A 644 -37.17 1.00 -28.79
CA ALA A 644 -36.89 -0.41 -29.04
C ALA A 644 -36.10 -1.07 -27.91
N LEU A 645 -36.64 -2.14 -27.30
CA LEU A 645 -35.99 -2.86 -26.20
C LEU A 645 -34.87 -3.78 -26.68
N LEU A 646 -35.08 -4.54 -27.76
CA LEU A 646 -34.05 -5.34 -28.43
C LEU A 646 -33.86 -4.84 -29.86
N SER A 647 -32.64 -4.47 -30.25
CA SER A 647 -32.36 -3.94 -31.59
C SER A 647 -30.91 -4.16 -32.02
N ARG A 648 -30.62 -3.87 -33.29
CA ARG A 648 -29.26 -3.88 -33.83
C ARG A 648 -28.99 -2.61 -34.65
N SER A 649 -27.73 -2.35 -34.93
CA SER A 649 -27.31 -1.40 -35.97
C SER A 649 -26.24 -1.98 -36.90
N GLY A 650 -26.27 -1.54 -38.15
CA GLY A 650 -25.34 -1.92 -39.21
C GLY A 650 -25.77 -3.24 -39.86
N GLY A 651 -25.88 -3.30 -41.18
CA GLY A 651 -26.38 -4.47 -41.93
C GLY A 651 -25.32 -5.49 -42.37
N GLY A 652 -24.02 -5.19 -42.23
CA GLY A 652 -22.91 -5.99 -42.80
C GLY A 652 -22.53 -7.28 -42.06
N ARG A 653 -23.32 -7.70 -41.06
CA ARG A 653 -23.04 -8.88 -40.22
C ARG A 653 -24.28 -9.73 -39.96
N THR A 654 -24.08 -11.01 -39.64
CA THR A 654 -25.14 -11.89 -39.18
C THR A 654 -25.38 -11.73 -37.68
N VAL A 655 -26.63 -11.72 -37.25
CA VAL A 655 -26.98 -11.78 -35.83
C VAL A 655 -27.84 -13.01 -35.54
N ASP A 656 -27.41 -13.85 -34.60
CA ASP A 656 -28.18 -14.97 -34.04
C ASP A 656 -28.90 -14.51 -32.78
N TRP A 657 -30.23 -14.46 -32.85
CA TRP A 657 -31.12 -14.05 -31.75
C TRP A 657 -31.75 -15.31 -31.16
N ARG A 658 -31.47 -15.57 -29.87
CA ARG A 658 -32.01 -16.70 -29.13
C ARG A 658 -32.72 -16.19 -27.89
N LEU A 659 -34.05 -16.10 -27.97
CA LEU A 659 -34.90 -15.58 -26.90
C LEU A 659 -35.71 -16.75 -26.32
N GLY A 660 -35.47 -17.07 -25.05
CA GLY A 660 -36.17 -18.11 -24.30
C GLY A 660 -36.80 -17.50 -23.04
N GLY A 661 -38.06 -17.78 -22.76
CA GLY A 661 -38.67 -17.38 -21.47
C GLY A 661 -38.63 -15.87 -21.17
N LEU A 662 -38.52 -15.01 -22.19
CA LEU A 662 -38.46 -13.56 -22.05
C LEU A 662 -39.83 -13.02 -21.61
N ASP A 663 -39.87 -12.20 -20.56
CA ASP A 663 -41.06 -11.45 -20.13
C ASP A 663 -40.87 -9.96 -20.49
N SER A 664 -41.52 -9.49 -21.56
CA SER A 664 -41.33 -8.14 -22.07
C SER A 664 -42.62 -7.32 -22.07
N SER A 665 -42.59 -6.15 -21.43
CA SER A 665 -43.70 -5.19 -21.39
C SER A 665 -43.26 -3.83 -21.89
N ALA A 666 -43.94 -3.31 -22.90
CA ALA A 666 -43.57 -2.07 -23.58
C ALA A 666 -44.80 -1.19 -23.80
N PRO A 667 -44.68 0.15 -23.69
CA PRO A 667 -45.77 1.05 -24.04
C PRO A 667 -46.00 1.09 -25.55
N ASP A 668 -47.17 1.57 -25.97
CA ASP A 668 -47.53 1.74 -27.37
C ASP A 668 -46.43 2.48 -28.16
N GLY A 669 -46.16 1.99 -29.37
CA GLY A 669 -45.11 2.56 -30.23
C GLY A 669 -43.68 2.17 -29.82
N THR A 670 -43.46 1.36 -28.78
CA THR A 670 -42.15 0.78 -28.46
C THR A 670 -42.05 -0.66 -28.94
N ALA A 671 -41.00 -0.99 -29.68
CA ALA A 671 -40.75 -2.34 -30.16
C ALA A 671 -40.12 -3.21 -29.07
N HIS A 672 -40.68 -4.39 -28.81
CA HIS A 672 -39.98 -5.42 -28.04
C HIS A 672 -38.72 -5.88 -28.78
N VAL A 673 -38.86 -6.11 -30.09
CA VAL A 673 -37.78 -6.48 -30.99
C VAL A 673 -37.91 -5.66 -32.27
N LEU A 674 -36.85 -4.92 -32.61
CA LEU A 674 -36.73 -4.13 -33.83
C LEU A 674 -35.55 -4.63 -34.68
N VAL A 675 -35.87 -5.35 -35.75
CA VAL A 675 -34.90 -5.89 -36.71
C VAL A 675 -35.33 -5.49 -38.11
N THR A 676 -34.62 -4.51 -38.68
CA THR A 676 -34.99 -3.86 -39.95
C THR A 676 -34.02 -4.15 -41.09
N GLU A 677 -32.81 -4.65 -40.79
CA GLU A 677 -31.70 -4.81 -41.72
C GLU A 677 -30.77 -5.99 -41.38
N GLY A 678 -29.88 -6.31 -42.32
CA GLY A 678 -28.82 -7.32 -42.19
C GLY A 678 -29.33 -8.77 -42.25
N ALA A 679 -28.41 -9.74 -42.16
CA ALA A 679 -28.78 -11.15 -42.03
C ALA A 679 -29.08 -11.50 -40.57
N ASN A 680 -30.22 -12.15 -40.30
CA ASN A 680 -30.63 -12.50 -38.94
C ASN A 680 -31.15 -13.94 -38.85
N ARG A 681 -30.74 -14.63 -37.79
CA ARG A 681 -31.20 -15.96 -37.40
C ARG A 681 -32.00 -15.81 -36.11
N TYR A 682 -33.31 -15.68 -36.22
CA TYR A 682 -34.16 -15.38 -35.07
C TYR A 682 -34.87 -16.62 -34.55
N ARG A 683 -34.81 -16.82 -33.24
CA ARG A 683 -35.54 -17.85 -32.51
C ARG A 683 -36.09 -17.25 -31.21
N ALA A 684 -37.42 -17.19 -31.10
CA ALA A 684 -38.13 -16.90 -29.87
C ALA A 684 -39.02 -18.08 -29.49
N HIS A 685 -38.91 -18.52 -28.24
CA HIS A 685 -39.71 -19.60 -27.69
C HIS A 685 -40.09 -19.36 -26.23
N GLY A 686 -41.37 -19.54 -25.89
CA GLY A 686 -41.83 -19.39 -24.50
C GLY A 686 -41.79 -17.95 -23.99
N CYS A 687 -41.77 -16.96 -24.89
CA CYS A 687 -41.70 -15.54 -24.51
C CYS A 687 -43.10 -14.95 -24.31
N SER A 688 -43.23 -13.97 -23.42
CA SER A 688 -44.43 -13.15 -23.23
C SER A 688 -44.13 -11.71 -23.65
N PHE A 689 -45.01 -11.15 -24.48
CA PHE A 689 -44.97 -9.77 -24.95
C PHE A 689 -46.28 -9.09 -24.57
N THR A 690 -46.22 -7.96 -23.87
CA THR A 690 -47.40 -7.19 -23.43
C THR A 690 -47.30 -5.75 -23.90
N GLY A 691 -48.33 -5.29 -24.60
CA GLY A 691 -48.37 -3.98 -25.25
C GLY A 691 -47.35 -3.88 -26.39
N GLY A 692 -46.97 -2.66 -26.76
CA GLY A 692 -45.87 -2.39 -27.70
C GLY A 692 -46.02 -3.06 -29.07
N ARG A 693 -44.89 -3.32 -29.74
CA ARG A 693 -44.88 -3.96 -31.07
C ARG A 693 -43.75 -4.96 -31.30
N LEU A 694 -43.94 -5.84 -32.27
CA LEU A 694 -42.91 -6.65 -32.91
C LEU A 694 -42.68 -6.17 -34.35
N GLU A 695 -41.43 -5.82 -34.67
CA GLU A 695 -41.05 -5.33 -35.99
C GLU A 695 -39.81 -6.08 -36.51
N LEU A 696 -40.07 -7.12 -37.30
CA LEU A 696 -39.10 -8.06 -37.88
C LEU A 696 -39.20 -7.99 -39.41
N ARG A 697 -38.63 -6.95 -40.03
CA ARG A 697 -38.90 -6.64 -41.44
C ARG A 697 -38.40 -7.74 -42.40
N PRO A 698 -39.11 -8.04 -43.50
CA PRO A 698 -38.73 -9.08 -44.46
C PRO A 698 -37.29 -8.95 -45.00
N ALA A 699 -36.85 -7.72 -45.25
CA ALA A 699 -35.50 -7.42 -45.75
C ALA A 699 -34.37 -7.93 -44.82
N ALA A 700 -34.68 -8.17 -43.54
CA ALA A 700 -33.72 -8.64 -42.55
C ALA A 700 -33.59 -10.17 -42.46
N PHE A 701 -34.39 -10.91 -43.25
CA PHE A 701 -34.47 -12.38 -43.25
C PHE A 701 -34.33 -12.96 -44.66
N GLY A 702 -33.51 -12.31 -45.51
CA GLY A 702 -33.16 -12.76 -46.85
C GLY A 702 -32.26 -14.02 -46.87
N ASP A 703 -31.36 -14.13 -47.84
CA ASP A 703 -30.49 -15.30 -47.97
C ASP A 703 -29.56 -15.46 -46.75
N GLY A 704 -29.57 -16.65 -46.14
CA GLY A 704 -28.82 -16.95 -44.91
C GLY A 704 -29.54 -16.62 -43.59
N GLY A 705 -30.72 -15.99 -43.64
CA GLY A 705 -31.58 -15.72 -42.48
C GLY A 705 -32.74 -16.71 -42.32
N HIS A 706 -33.25 -16.81 -41.09
CA HIS A 706 -34.45 -17.57 -40.73
C HIS A 706 -35.14 -16.93 -39.51
N LEU A 707 -36.44 -17.19 -39.35
CA LEU A 707 -37.25 -16.71 -38.25
C LEU A 707 -38.11 -17.85 -37.70
N LEU A 708 -37.96 -18.14 -36.40
CA LEU A 708 -38.86 -18.99 -35.64
C LEU A 708 -39.39 -18.19 -34.45
N HIS A 709 -40.71 -18.04 -34.37
CA HIS A 709 -41.41 -17.40 -33.26
C HIS A 709 -42.58 -18.31 -32.87
N THR A 710 -42.43 -19.10 -31.81
CA THR A 710 -43.39 -20.15 -31.47
C THR A 710 -43.49 -20.36 -29.96
N GLY A 711 -44.64 -20.77 -29.45
CA GLY A 711 -44.84 -20.90 -28.01
C GLY A 711 -44.83 -19.57 -27.26
N CYS A 712 -45.07 -18.45 -27.94
CA CYS A 712 -45.10 -17.12 -27.33
C CYS A 712 -46.53 -16.68 -26.99
N VAL A 713 -46.66 -15.79 -26.01
CA VAL A 713 -47.90 -15.08 -25.67
C VAL A 713 -47.74 -13.61 -26.05
N GLU A 714 -48.68 -13.09 -26.83
CA GLU A 714 -48.77 -11.68 -27.24
C GLU A 714 -50.08 -11.11 -26.69
N ASP A 715 -50.00 -10.19 -25.73
CA ASP A 715 -51.16 -9.55 -25.09
C ASP A 715 -51.19 -8.07 -25.45
N GLY A 716 -52.06 -7.69 -26.38
CA GLY A 716 -52.10 -6.33 -26.93
C GLY A 716 -50.84 -5.92 -27.71
N THR A 717 -49.99 -6.88 -28.12
CA THR A 717 -48.77 -6.60 -28.92
C THR A 717 -49.08 -6.50 -30.41
N GLU A 718 -48.72 -5.37 -31.01
CA GLU A 718 -48.91 -5.14 -32.44
C GLU A 718 -47.80 -5.82 -33.26
N ARG A 719 -48.17 -6.54 -34.32
CA ARG A 719 -47.23 -7.08 -35.31
C ARG A 719 -47.16 -6.14 -36.51
N THR A 720 -46.20 -5.21 -36.53
CA THR A 720 -46.18 -4.10 -37.53
C THR A 720 -45.50 -4.45 -38.84
N ALA A 721 -44.49 -5.31 -38.83
CA ALA A 721 -43.84 -5.81 -40.06
C ALA A 721 -43.17 -7.15 -39.78
N LEU A 722 -43.72 -8.25 -40.30
CA LEU A 722 -43.12 -9.59 -40.25
C LEU A 722 -42.95 -10.13 -41.69
N PRO A 723 -42.02 -11.07 -41.94
CA PRO A 723 -41.91 -11.75 -43.23
C PRO A 723 -43.05 -12.73 -43.43
N ASP A 724 -43.42 -13.01 -44.68
CA ASP A 724 -44.41 -14.05 -44.97
C ASP A 724 -43.95 -15.44 -44.50
N GLU A 725 -44.90 -16.25 -44.04
CA GLU A 725 -44.69 -17.64 -43.64
C GLU A 725 -44.08 -18.49 -44.76
N GLY A 726 -43.18 -19.42 -44.41
CA GLY A 726 -42.57 -20.32 -45.39
C GLY A 726 -41.53 -21.26 -44.78
N PRO A 727 -40.76 -21.99 -45.60
CA PRO A 727 -39.81 -23.00 -45.10
C PRO A 727 -38.73 -22.47 -44.14
N ARG A 728 -38.49 -21.15 -44.12
CA ARG A 728 -37.49 -20.46 -43.28
C ARG A 728 -38.10 -19.49 -42.27
N VAL A 729 -39.41 -19.29 -42.29
CA VAL A 729 -40.12 -18.30 -41.48
C VAL A 729 -41.36 -18.97 -40.90
N SER A 730 -41.43 -19.06 -39.57
CA SER A 730 -42.55 -19.64 -38.84
C SER A 730 -42.91 -18.78 -37.63
N HIS A 731 -44.07 -18.12 -37.66
CA HIS A 731 -44.55 -17.27 -36.58
C HIS A 731 -46.08 -17.31 -36.33
N GLY A 732 -46.84 -18.05 -37.14
CA GLY A 732 -48.30 -18.10 -37.12
C GLY A 732 -48.84 -19.24 -36.24
N THR A 733 -48.10 -20.34 -36.12
CA THR A 733 -48.54 -21.53 -35.37
C THR A 733 -47.90 -21.62 -33.99
N GLY A 734 -48.70 -21.98 -32.98
CA GLY A 734 -48.23 -22.26 -31.61
C GLY A 734 -48.07 -21.04 -30.72
N ASN A 735 -48.57 -19.86 -31.12
CA ASN A 735 -48.57 -18.64 -30.31
C ASN A 735 -49.99 -18.31 -29.84
N LEU A 736 -50.13 -17.75 -28.64
CA LEU A 736 -51.38 -17.20 -28.12
C LEU A 736 -51.37 -15.68 -28.33
N ARG A 737 -52.39 -15.15 -29.01
CA ARG A 737 -52.54 -13.71 -29.26
C ARG A 737 -53.86 -13.26 -28.64
N LEU A 738 -53.79 -12.32 -27.70
CA LEU A 738 -54.91 -11.80 -26.90
C LEU A 738 -55.27 -10.37 -27.30
#